data_AF-A7BCY5-F1
#
_entry.id   AF-A7BCY5-F1
#
_cell.length_a   1.000
_cell.length_b   1.000
_cell.length_c   1.000
_cell.angle_alpha   90.00
_cell.angle_beta   90.00
_cell.angle_gamma   90.00
#
_symmetry.space_group_name_H-M   'P 1'
#
loop_
_entity.id
_entity.type
_entity.pdbx_description
1 polymer ?
#
loop_
_entity_poly.entity_id
_entity_poly.type
_entity_poly.pdbx_seq_one_letter_code
_entity_poly.pdbx_strand_id
1 'polypeptide(L)'
;MSAPTFADAPEAPTGVPAAVPLSNSAKIANWQKLQYGMFMHFGVYSVYGGYYNGHRQGMGYPEQIKAWEKIPTDDYLAKAKDLAANFDAAAICQTAHDAGMTYLMITSKHHDGFAMWDTKTTDYNIVKASNYGKDPMKELSTECNKLGVKMAFYFSIIDWTKQTPEPYGNVNPIDEDLMTGTIKPQLTELLTNYGPIAELWFDMGGPTAEQSQRMAQWVHELQPATMVNSRVWNKAGDFEVGGDNSVTTDFHMGPWESIRSIFPACWGYCSWANRNDSAKSYKERELVNNLIGTVASGGQFAYNIGPKGDGTIDAFDAGVVTEVGQWMRRHPDAITGARPTWYPAPSWGKVMTKGNDLYFFPELWSPGKTLTLPSVGGHVTGVSVDGTDRSLEYTQDGATLTVTMSGDNPEPNLRPVIKVSFDAPPTYVPTQAVTAVDGATISAEQFFARASAMRYSGPQAFDAYLVNKGEKAITDLTLKFSGNFSADTTYKITLGEKSIEATGAQIEAGEVGEGLTLEPGKVTPLRLELAHPSYYADPIGMSSVSATVHVYGEDAATKPPVIATDPSSVSVKEGESATFTVVASGRPAPTIQWYRIPKGATEGTAIDGATSAMYTLTTTLADDGSQFYAVATNANGSTTSERATLTVAKGSDNLALNKTASMSSMGWGGVASRAVDGNTDGVWDNGSVAHTGRQANPWWEVDLGQTHPLGVVNVWNRSSSDNCQGTPCDQRLHDYWVIASTERLSSAFNPETAGAVDGVHVIKVDGVGARPSAVDFEGFEARYIRVMQPTELGEFALAEVEAFAAAAPAPDPQEQEPPVIKPLAVTADPAEDAQISGDGAFRTVTAKEGTQVTIKAEATGKPTPTLFWQVKREGSDSWAILEEENGPELTVTVDGETKGSVFRVMAINEAGVAESGLVTLALAEAPDPAPDPAPDPAPDPAPEVDHTVGTWMHDGVGWWWKISQGGYAKNEVLTLGSSVYRFDHRGYMLTGWVYWEGVWYYHDDSGAQVSGWIKTDGNWYYLEPGTCVMTTGWRVINGHWYLFAANGVMTTGWHKYDGVWYYMEPSGAMHAGWLRHGGSWYLLAGNGAMVTGWKQAGGTWYFFDPSGAMAQGWRHIDGDWYYFGPAGNMYTGSRQIDGRTYYFDPSGKWIV
;
A
#
# COMPACT_ATOMS: atom_id res chain seq x y z
N MET A 1 -16.29 -58.02 23.25
CA MET A 1 -17.76 -58.19 23.16
C MET A 1 -18.18 -57.54 21.86
N SER A 2 -18.99 -58.20 21.05
CA SER A 2 -19.37 -57.75 19.71
C SER A 2 -20.04 -56.38 19.73
N ALA A 3 -19.60 -55.47 18.85
CA ALA A 3 -20.12 -54.11 18.73
C ALA A 3 -21.63 -54.10 18.41
N PRO A 4 -22.43 -53.17 18.96
CA PRO A 4 -23.84 -53.04 18.60
C PRO A 4 -23.98 -52.56 17.15
N THR A 5 -24.97 -53.11 16.46
CA THR A 5 -25.33 -52.79 15.07
C THR A 5 -25.95 -51.39 14.94
N PHE A 6 -25.42 -50.62 13.99
CA PHE A 6 -25.71 -49.23 13.58
C PHE A 6 -27.16 -48.92 13.11
N ALA A 7 -28.16 -49.75 13.44
CA ALA A 7 -29.39 -49.82 12.64
C ALA A 7 -30.54 -48.86 12.99
N ASP A 8 -30.51 -48.11 14.10
CA ASP A 8 -31.69 -47.35 14.57
C ASP A 8 -31.46 -45.85 14.87
N ALA A 9 -30.33 -45.26 14.46
CA ALA A 9 -30.14 -43.81 14.55
C ALA A 9 -30.65 -43.12 13.27
N PRO A 10 -31.37 -41.98 13.36
CA PRO A 10 -31.70 -41.18 12.17
C PRO A 10 -30.41 -40.84 11.40
N GLU A 11 -30.45 -40.85 10.06
CA GLU A 11 -29.27 -40.60 9.23
C GLU A 11 -28.57 -39.31 9.66
N ALA A 12 -27.35 -39.46 10.19
CA ALA A 12 -26.55 -38.33 10.63
C ALA A 12 -26.18 -37.47 9.41
N PRO A 13 -26.14 -36.14 9.56
CA PRO A 13 -25.79 -35.28 8.45
C PRO A 13 -24.38 -35.59 7.93
N THR A 14 -24.23 -35.63 6.60
CA THR A 14 -22.95 -35.92 5.95
C THR A 14 -22.03 -34.71 6.13
N GLY A 15 -20.87 -34.92 6.77
CA GLY A 15 -19.89 -33.88 7.05
C GLY A 15 -19.16 -33.35 5.82
N VAL A 16 -18.36 -32.31 6.01
CA VAL A 16 -17.42 -31.82 4.98
C VAL A 16 -16.17 -32.71 4.95
N PRO A 17 -15.40 -32.79 3.86
CA PRO A 17 -14.13 -33.51 3.87
C PRO A 17 -13.25 -33.08 5.04
N ALA A 18 -12.67 -34.03 5.80
CA ALA A 18 -11.85 -33.68 6.96
C ALA A 18 -10.58 -32.93 6.56
N ALA A 19 -10.02 -33.24 5.38
CA ALA A 19 -8.82 -32.62 4.84
C ALA A 19 -9.07 -31.16 4.47
N VAL A 20 -8.15 -30.29 4.88
CA VAL A 20 -8.06 -28.93 4.31
C VAL A 20 -7.56 -29.06 2.87
N PRO A 21 -8.30 -28.51 1.89
CA PRO A 21 -7.94 -28.63 0.48
C PRO A 21 -6.59 -27.94 0.20
N LEU A 22 -5.91 -28.40 -0.84
CA LEU A 22 -4.81 -27.66 -1.43
C LEU A 22 -5.32 -26.36 -2.06
N SER A 23 -4.42 -25.42 -2.30
CA SER A 23 -4.74 -24.22 -3.09
C SER A 23 -5.28 -24.61 -4.48
N ASN A 24 -6.22 -23.82 -5.00
CA ASN A 24 -6.69 -23.98 -6.38
C ASN A 24 -5.64 -23.54 -7.42
N SER A 25 -4.61 -22.79 -7.00
CA SER A 25 -3.45 -22.48 -7.84
C SER A 25 -2.53 -23.70 -7.93
N ALA A 26 -2.31 -24.22 -9.14
CA ALA A 26 -1.44 -25.37 -9.36
C ALA A 26 0.00 -25.14 -8.88
N LYS A 27 0.52 -23.90 -9.01
CA LYS A 27 1.84 -23.49 -8.51
C LYS A 27 1.91 -23.70 -6.99
N ILE A 28 0.99 -23.10 -6.25
CA ILE A 28 0.94 -23.16 -4.78
C ILE A 28 0.64 -24.59 -4.31
N ALA A 29 -0.29 -25.29 -4.97
CA ALA A 29 -0.65 -26.67 -4.62
C ALA A 29 0.52 -27.63 -4.78
N ASN A 30 1.34 -27.45 -5.82
CA ASN A 30 2.53 -28.28 -6.03
C ASN A 30 3.61 -27.97 -5.00
N TRP A 31 3.79 -26.70 -4.62
CA TRP A 31 4.66 -26.33 -3.51
C TRP A 31 4.14 -26.95 -2.21
N GLN A 32 2.88 -26.76 -1.82
CA GLN A 32 2.27 -27.31 -0.59
C GLN A 32 2.38 -28.84 -0.42
N LYS A 33 2.69 -29.59 -1.48
CA LYS A 33 2.97 -31.04 -1.42
C LYS A 33 4.39 -31.37 -0.98
N LEU A 34 5.30 -30.40 -0.96
CA LEU A 34 6.69 -30.60 -0.56
C LEU A 34 6.83 -30.88 0.94
N GLN A 35 6.14 -30.12 1.80
CA GLN A 35 5.97 -30.30 3.26
C GLN A 35 7.23 -30.16 4.11
N TYR A 36 8.33 -30.80 3.70
CA TYR A 36 9.54 -30.92 4.49
C TYR A 36 10.79 -30.78 3.61
N GLY A 37 11.68 -29.86 3.96
CA GLY A 37 12.90 -29.56 3.22
C GLY A 37 14.13 -29.42 4.08
N MET A 38 15.28 -29.60 3.44
CA MET A 38 16.58 -29.24 3.99
C MET A 38 16.86 -27.78 3.68
N PHE A 39 17.27 -27.00 4.67
CA PHE A 39 17.91 -25.71 4.45
C PHE A 39 19.40 -25.84 4.79
N MET A 40 20.28 -25.31 3.96
CA MET A 40 21.72 -25.47 4.10
C MET A 40 22.43 -24.11 4.00
N HIS A 41 22.96 -23.63 5.13
CA HIS A 41 23.85 -22.47 5.16
C HIS A 41 25.30 -22.92 5.03
N PHE A 42 25.84 -22.77 3.82
CA PHE A 42 27.19 -23.15 3.49
C PHE A 42 27.89 -22.04 2.70
N GLY A 43 29.06 -21.64 3.17
CA GLY A 43 29.90 -20.59 2.58
C GLY A 43 31.23 -20.50 3.29
N VAL A 44 32.03 -19.47 2.98
CA VAL A 44 33.38 -19.31 3.55
C VAL A 44 33.37 -19.23 5.09
N TYR A 45 32.30 -18.65 5.66
CA TYR A 45 32.07 -18.63 7.11
C TYR A 45 32.08 -20.02 7.77
N SER A 46 31.74 -21.09 7.04
CA SER A 46 31.82 -22.47 7.54
C SER A 46 33.26 -22.92 7.82
N VAL A 47 34.26 -22.35 7.14
CA VAL A 47 35.68 -22.64 7.40
C VAL A 47 36.14 -22.03 8.73
N TYR A 48 35.58 -20.88 9.11
CA TYR A 48 35.85 -20.26 10.40
C TYR A 48 35.15 -20.98 11.56
N GLY A 49 33.96 -21.55 11.31
CA GLY A 49 33.22 -22.32 12.31
C GLY A 49 32.87 -21.53 13.58
N GLY A 50 32.71 -20.21 13.45
CA GLY A 50 32.46 -19.27 14.55
C GLY A 50 33.70 -18.83 15.34
N TYR A 51 34.91 -19.03 14.81
CA TYR A 51 36.16 -18.57 15.41
C TYR A 51 37.00 -17.74 14.43
N TYR A 52 37.57 -16.65 14.91
CA TYR A 52 38.57 -15.86 14.19
C TYR A 52 39.79 -15.70 15.10
N ASN A 53 41.02 -15.84 14.58
CA ASN A 53 42.27 -15.65 15.34
C ASN A 53 42.28 -16.30 16.75
N GLY A 54 41.76 -17.53 16.86
CA GLY A 54 41.73 -18.32 18.09
C GLY A 54 40.67 -17.90 19.12
N HIS A 55 39.88 -16.85 18.85
CA HIS A 55 38.77 -16.41 19.70
C HIS A 55 37.42 -16.74 19.06
N ARG A 56 36.45 -17.08 19.92
CA ARG A 56 35.07 -17.36 19.51
C ARG A 56 34.34 -16.04 19.29
N GLN A 57 33.60 -15.95 18.18
CA GLN A 57 32.69 -14.84 17.92
C GLN A 57 31.66 -14.70 19.06
N GLY A 58 31.55 -13.49 19.60
CA GLY A 58 30.70 -13.20 20.77
C GLY A 58 29.30 -12.69 20.44
N MET A 59 29.09 -12.13 19.24
CA MET A 59 27.85 -11.45 18.84
C MET A 59 27.39 -11.93 17.48
N GLY A 60 26.07 -12.06 17.30
CA GLY A 60 25.44 -12.50 16.04
C GLY A 60 25.72 -13.95 15.70
N TYR A 61 25.38 -14.32 14.46
CA TYR A 61 25.49 -15.70 13.97
C TYR A 61 26.82 -15.98 13.27
N PRO A 62 27.31 -17.24 13.24
CA PRO A 62 28.58 -17.61 12.60
C PRO A 62 28.70 -17.22 11.13
N GLU A 63 27.60 -17.23 10.38
CA GLU A 63 27.59 -16.81 8.97
C GLU A 63 27.78 -15.30 8.76
N GLN A 64 27.67 -14.52 9.83
CA GLN A 64 27.93 -13.08 9.86
C GLN A 64 29.33 -12.72 10.38
N ILE A 65 30.20 -13.72 10.62
CA ILE A 65 31.51 -13.53 11.28
C ILE A 65 32.38 -12.47 10.59
N LYS A 66 32.33 -12.37 9.25
CA LYS A 66 33.08 -11.38 8.48
C LYS A 66 32.82 -9.96 8.99
N ALA A 67 31.55 -9.62 9.22
CA ALA A 67 31.14 -8.30 9.66
C ALA A 67 31.41 -8.11 11.16
N TRP A 68 31.02 -9.07 12.01
CA TRP A 68 31.18 -8.95 13.47
C TRP A 68 32.63 -8.88 13.93
N GLU A 69 33.49 -9.71 13.36
CA GLU A 69 34.92 -9.74 13.69
C GLU A 69 35.75 -8.79 12.80
N LYS A 70 35.09 -8.05 11.91
CA LYS A 70 35.71 -7.08 10.97
C LYS A 70 36.87 -7.70 10.20
N ILE A 71 36.67 -8.91 9.69
CA ILE A 71 37.70 -9.66 8.97
C ILE A 71 38.02 -8.94 7.66
N PRO A 72 39.28 -8.57 7.39
CA PRO A 72 39.67 -7.99 6.12
C PRO A 72 39.28 -8.88 4.93
N THR A 73 38.84 -8.27 3.83
CA THR A 73 38.39 -9.01 2.64
C THR A 73 39.45 -9.97 2.11
N ASP A 74 40.72 -9.54 2.09
CA ASP A 74 41.84 -10.38 1.63
C ASP A 74 42.05 -11.61 2.53
N ASP A 75 41.92 -11.44 3.85
CA ASP A 75 42.03 -12.56 4.80
C ASP A 75 40.87 -13.53 4.63
N TYR A 76 39.65 -13.00 4.42
CA TYR A 76 38.47 -13.81 4.17
C TYR A 76 38.57 -14.60 2.85
N LEU A 77 39.05 -13.95 1.78
CA LEU A 77 39.33 -14.61 0.49
C LEU A 77 40.44 -15.63 0.57
N ALA A 78 41.51 -15.35 1.31
CA ALA A 78 42.57 -16.31 1.54
C ALA A 78 42.00 -17.57 2.21
N LYS A 79 41.01 -17.41 3.10
CA LYS A 79 40.34 -18.52 3.78
C LYS A 79 39.36 -19.29 2.88
N ALA A 80 38.79 -18.66 1.87
CA ALA A 80 37.93 -19.33 0.88
C ALA A 80 38.63 -20.48 0.14
N LYS A 81 39.98 -20.47 0.06
CA LYS A 81 40.79 -21.57 -0.51
C LYS A 81 40.56 -22.92 0.18
N ASP A 82 40.23 -22.91 1.47
CA ASP A 82 40.03 -24.12 2.26
C ASP A 82 38.57 -24.66 2.18
N LEU A 83 37.67 -23.94 1.49
CA LEU A 83 36.26 -24.30 1.38
C LEU A 83 36.07 -25.54 0.49
N ALA A 84 35.17 -26.44 0.88
CA ALA A 84 34.62 -27.54 0.09
C ALA A 84 35.63 -28.63 -0.35
N ALA A 85 36.76 -28.79 0.35
CA ALA A 85 37.78 -29.79 0.01
C ALA A 85 37.25 -31.25 -0.11
N ASN A 86 36.19 -31.58 0.60
CA ASN A 86 35.51 -32.88 0.68
C ASN A 86 34.01 -32.76 0.33
N PHE A 87 33.59 -31.76 -0.43
CA PHE A 87 32.19 -31.59 -0.81
C PHE A 87 31.71 -32.73 -1.71
N ASP A 88 30.57 -33.31 -1.37
CA ASP A 88 29.94 -34.41 -2.11
C ASP A 88 28.43 -34.15 -2.23
N ALA A 89 28.04 -33.63 -3.40
CA ALA A 89 26.64 -33.34 -3.70
C ALA A 89 25.74 -34.60 -3.65
N ALA A 90 26.26 -35.75 -4.08
CA ALA A 90 25.49 -36.98 -4.09
C ALA A 90 25.19 -37.45 -2.66
N ALA A 91 26.18 -37.41 -1.77
CA ALA A 91 26.00 -37.76 -0.36
C ALA A 91 25.03 -36.80 0.37
N ILE A 92 25.10 -35.50 0.08
CA ILE A 92 24.20 -34.49 0.65
C ILE A 92 22.75 -34.73 0.17
N CYS A 93 22.54 -34.86 -1.14
CA CYS A 93 21.22 -35.11 -1.70
C CYS A 93 20.65 -36.46 -1.23
N GLN A 94 21.48 -37.49 -1.07
CA GLN A 94 21.09 -38.77 -0.48
C GLN A 94 20.65 -38.61 0.98
N THR A 95 21.37 -37.80 1.77
CA THR A 95 21.00 -37.51 3.16
C THR A 95 19.64 -36.81 3.24
N ALA A 96 19.37 -35.83 2.38
CA ALA A 96 18.07 -35.15 2.31
C ALA A 96 16.95 -36.12 1.91
N HIS A 97 17.15 -36.90 0.85
CA HIS A 97 16.21 -37.92 0.40
C HIS A 97 15.89 -38.94 1.50
N ASP A 98 16.92 -39.49 2.14
CA ASP A 98 16.76 -40.51 3.18
C ASP A 98 16.21 -39.94 4.49
N ALA A 99 16.30 -38.62 4.70
CA ALA A 99 15.60 -37.91 5.76
C ALA A 99 14.10 -37.70 5.47
N GLY A 100 13.63 -38.03 4.25
CA GLY A 100 12.25 -37.79 3.81
C GLY A 100 11.98 -36.36 3.36
N MET A 101 13.03 -35.55 3.16
CA MET A 101 12.91 -34.18 2.66
C MET A 101 12.71 -34.21 1.14
N THR A 102 11.77 -33.40 0.66
CA THR A 102 11.40 -33.36 -0.77
C THR A 102 12.06 -32.22 -1.54
N TYR A 103 12.70 -31.29 -0.83
CA TYR A 103 13.49 -30.22 -1.41
C TYR A 103 14.74 -29.91 -0.58
N LEU A 104 15.74 -29.34 -1.25
CA LEU A 104 16.97 -28.84 -0.64
C LEU A 104 17.17 -27.37 -1.05
N MET A 105 17.12 -26.50 -0.06
CA MET A 105 17.46 -25.08 -0.14
C MET A 105 18.90 -24.85 0.30
N ILE A 106 19.70 -24.18 -0.51
CA ILE A 106 21.08 -23.81 -0.17
C ILE A 106 21.29 -22.29 -0.33
N THR A 107 22.11 -21.70 0.55
CA THR A 107 22.64 -20.34 0.38
C THR A 107 23.46 -20.22 -0.90
N SER A 108 22.83 -19.75 -1.99
CA SER A 108 23.55 -19.45 -3.24
C SER A 108 24.57 -18.33 -3.03
N LYS A 109 24.18 -17.32 -2.26
CA LYS A 109 25.01 -16.22 -1.79
C LYS A 109 24.44 -15.73 -0.45
N HIS A 110 25.32 -15.51 0.53
CA HIS A 110 24.94 -14.91 1.82
C HIS A 110 25.37 -13.42 1.88
N HIS A 111 25.15 -12.76 3.02
CA HIS A 111 25.44 -11.32 3.18
C HIS A 111 26.90 -10.95 2.91
N ASP A 112 27.84 -11.90 3.10
CA ASP A 112 29.27 -11.71 2.85
C ASP A 112 29.62 -11.45 1.37
N GLY A 113 28.66 -11.70 0.47
CA GLY A 113 28.75 -11.54 -0.97
C GLY A 113 29.40 -12.72 -1.70
N PHE A 114 29.79 -13.79 -0.99
CA PHE A 114 30.46 -14.94 -1.61
C PHE A 114 29.47 -15.80 -2.39
N ALA A 115 29.63 -15.84 -3.71
CA ALA A 115 28.78 -16.65 -4.58
C ALA A 115 29.22 -18.11 -4.59
N MET A 116 28.28 -19.01 -4.35
CA MET A 116 28.50 -20.47 -4.35
C MET A 116 28.38 -21.10 -5.74
N TRP A 117 28.43 -20.30 -6.82
CA TRP A 117 28.49 -20.77 -8.20
C TRP A 117 29.44 -19.90 -9.04
N ASP A 118 29.73 -20.31 -10.29
CA ASP A 118 30.58 -19.52 -11.20
C ASP A 118 29.83 -18.33 -11.80
N THR A 119 29.57 -17.32 -10.98
CA THR A 119 28.90 -16.11 -11.45
C THR A 119 29.82 -15.24 -12.30
N LYS A 120 29.25 -14.60 -13.33
CA LYS A 120 29.99 -13.65 -14.18
C LYS A 120 30.12 -12.27 -13.55
N THR A 121 29.37 -11.96 -12.49
CA THR A 121 29.36 -10.61 -11.91
C THR A 121 30.55 -10.33 -11.00
N THR A 122 31.26 -11.36 -10.52
CA THR A 122 32.40 -11.21 -9.62
C THR A 122 33.31 -12.46 -9.62
N ASP A 123 34.61 -12.25 -9.37
CA ASP A 123 35.56 -13.34 -9.09
C ASP A 123 35.52 -13.80 -7.62
N TYR A 124 34.73 -13.11 -6.79
CA TYR A 124 34.45 -13.46 -5.40
C TYR A 124 33.45 -14.64 -5.32
N ASN A 125 33.86 -15.78 -5.88
CA ASN A 125 33.01 -16.96 -6.01
C ASN A 125 33.78 -18.27 -5.79
N ILE A 126 33.06 -19.35 -5.48
CA ILE A 126 33.69 -20.63 -5.11
C ILE A 126 34.57 -21.23 -6.21
N VAL A 127 34.22 -21.06 -7.50
CA VAL A 127 34.98 -21.66 -8.60
C VAL A 127 36.34 -21.00 -8.76
N LYS A 128 36.42 -19.69 -8.60
CA LYS A 128 37.65 -18.92 -8.83
C LYS A 128 38.46 -18.69 -7.56
N ALA A 129 37.83 -18.60 -6.40
CA ALA A 129 38.48 -18.23 -5.14
C ALA A 129 38.81 -19.42 -4.23
N SER A 130 38.23 -20.61 -4.47
CA SER A 130 38.50 -21.81 -3.65
C SER A 130 39.38 -22.84 -4.37
N ASN A 131 39.99 -23.76 -3.61
CA ASN A 131 40.67 -24.92 -4.21
C ASN A 131 39.70 -25.98 -4.73
N TYR A 132 38.39 -25.88 -4.43
CA TYR A 132 37.38 -26.80 -4.94
C TYR A 132 37.24 -26.70 -6.47
N GLY A 133 37.27 -25.47 -6.99
CA GLY A 133 37.36 -25.19 -8.42
C GLY A 133 36.16 -25.67 -9.26
N LYS A 134 35.03 -26.01 -8.64
CA LYS A 134 33.81 -26.50 -9.28
C LYS A 134 32.58 -25.80 -8.73
N ASP A 135 31.48 -25.90 -9.48
CA ASP A 135 30.18 -25.32 -9.15
C ASP A 135 29.31 -26.31 -8.34
N PRO A 136 29.23 -26.16 -7.00
CA PRO A 136 28.43 -27.05 -6.15
C PRO A 136 26.93 -26.90 -6.40
N MET A 137 26.45 -25.77 -6.90
CA MET A 137 25.03 -25.55 -7.18
C MET A 137 24.59 -26.43 -8.35
N LYS A 138 25.45 -26.55 -9.37
CA LYS A 138 25.22 -27.44 -10.51
C LYS A 138 25.29 -28.92 -10.11
N GLU A 139 26.24 -29.29 -9.27
CA GLU A 139 26.36 -30.66 -8.76
C GLU A 139 25.16 -31.05 -7.91
N LEU A 140 24.75 -30.21 -6.94
CA LEU A 140 23.55 -30.45 -6.12
C LEU A 140 22.29 -30.56 -6.97
N SER A 141 22.07 -29.62 -7.91
CA SER A 141 20.92 -29.69 -8.81
C SER A 141 20.89 -31.00 -9.59
N THR A 142 22.04 -31.46 -10.09
CA THR A 142 22.12 -32.71 -10.85
C THR A 142 21.81 -33.93 -9.98
N GLU A 143 22.42 -34.02 -8.79
CA GLU A 143 22.26 -35.19 -7.92
C GLU A 143 20.89 -35.25 -7.22
N CYS A 144 20.39 -34.12 -6.72
CA CYS A 144 19.09 -34.06 -6.06
C CYS A 144 17.95 -34.40 -7.02
N ASN A 145 18.04 -33.95 -8.28
CA ASN A 145 17.06 -34.30 -9.31
C ASN A 145 17.00 -35.80 -9.60
N LYS A 146 18.12 -36.54 -9.51
CA LYS A 146 18.11 -38.02 -9.67
C LYS A 146 17.29 -38.71 -8.59
N LEU A 147 17.21 -38.10 -7.40
CA LEU A 147 16.50 -38.62 -6.23
C LEU A 147 15.08 -38.03 -6.09
N GLY A 148 14.67 -37.15 -6.99
CA GLY A 148 13.38 -36.45 -6.89
C GLY A 148 13.33 -35.37 -5.82
N VAL A 149 14.47 -35.00 -5.22
CA VAL A 149 14.61 -33.87 -4.30
C VAL A 149 14.68 -32.59 -5.13
N LYS A 150 13.73 -31.68 -4.94
CA LYS A 150 13.68 -30.41 -5.67
C LYS A 150 14.75 -29.45 -5.18
N MET A 151 15.32 -28.65 -6.09
CA MET A 151 16.23 -27.59 -5.70
C MET A 151 15.49 -26.33 -5.32
N ALA A 152 16.03 -25.64 -4.32
CA ALA A 152 15.60 -24.34 -3.84
C ALA A 152 16.86 -23.49 -3.59
N PHE A 153 16.76 -22.18 -3.76
CA PHE A 153 17.90 -21.29 -3.56
C PHE A 153 17.56 -20.17 -2.61
N TYR A 154 18.39 -20.03 -1.58
CA TYR A 154 18.44 -18.82 -0.79
C TYR A 154 19.30 -17.78 -1.50
N PHE A 155 18.89 -16.51 -1.46
CA PHE A 155 19.59 -15.39 -2.05
C PHE A 155 19.57 -14.18 -1.10
N SER A 156 20.74 -13.80 -0.58
CA SER A 156 20.88 -12.55 0.17
C SER A 156 20.74 -11.35 -0.78
N ILE A 157 19.79 -10.46 -0.50
CA ILE A 157 19.62 -9.21 -1.26
C ILE A 157 20.80 -8.28 -0.98
N ILE A 158 21.23 -8.21 0.28
CA ILE A 158 22.39 -7.44 0.71
C ILE A 158 23.69 -8.12 0.28
N ASP A 159 24.69 -7.29 -0.01
CA ASP A 159 26.01 -7.73 -0.46
C ASP A 159 27.09 -6.83 0.15
N TRP A 160 27.75 -7.31 1.20
CA TRP A 160 28.79 -6.57 1.91
C TRP A 160 30.10 -6.41 1.13
N THR A 161 30.18 -6.93 -0.11
CA THR A 161 31.26 -6.55 -1.03
C THR A 161 30.97 -5.25 -1.77
N LYS A 162 29.69 -4.85 -1.81
CA LYS A 162 29.19 -3.64 -2.47
C LYS A 162 28.78 -2.55 -1.48
N GLN A 163 28.48 -2.95 -0.25
CA GLN A 163 27.95 -2.07 0.80
C GLN A 163 28.80 -2.16 2.07
N THR A 164 28.79 -1.11 2.89
CA THR A 164 29.33 -1.17 4.24
C THR A 164 28.60 -2.24 5.05
N PRO A 165 29.29 -3.20 5.68
CA PRO A 165 28.64 -4.22 6.50
C PRO A 165 27.79 -3.59 7.61
N GLU A 166 26.52 -3.98 7.68
CA GLU A 166 25.56 -3.54 8.71
C GLU A 166 24.92 -4.80 9.33
N PRO A 167 25.62 -5.50 10.25
CA PRO A 167 25.15 -6.77 10.77
C PRO A 167 24.12 -6.64 11.92
N TYR A 168 23.80 -5.42 12.37
CA TYR A 168 22.88 -5.21 13.50
C TYR A 168 21.42 -5.33 13.08
N GLY A 169 21.04 -4.65 12.00
CA GLY A 169 19.72 -4.73 11.39
C GLY A 169 19.70 -5.49 10.07
N ASN A 170 20.85 -5.59 9.39
CA ASN A 170 20.96 -6.11 8.02
C ASN A 170 19.99 -5.37 7.06
N VAL A 171 19.76 -4.08 7.31
CA VAL A 171 18.84 -3.22 6.55
C VAL A 171 19.60 -2.35 5.53
N ASN A 172 20.65 -2.91 4.92
CA ASN A 172 21.46 -2.18 3.95
C ASN A 172 20.58 -1.63 2.81
N PRO A 173 20.77 -0.35 2.41
CA PRO A 173 19.98 0.27 1.36
C PRO A 173 20.34 -0.32 0.00
N ILE A 174 19.35 -0.60 -0.83
CA ILE A 174 19.53 -1.21 -2.15
C ILE A 174 19.47 -0.11 -3.20
N ASP A 175 20.58 0.11 -3.90
CA ASP A 175 20.63 1.05 -5.03
C ASP A 175 20.39 0.33 -6.37
N GLU A 176 20.28 1.12 -7.44
CA GLU A 176 19.96 0.59 -8.77
C GLU A 176 21.13 -0.24 -9.37
N ASP A 177 22.38 0.05 -8.99
CA ASP A 177 23.55 -0.72 -9.43
C ASP A 177 23.55 -2.12 -8.79
N LEU A 178 23.21 -2.23 -7.51
CA LEU A 178 23.01 -3.52 -6.88
C LEU A 178 21.84 -4.27 -7.53
N MET A 179 20.72 -3.60 -7.81
CA MET A 179 19.55 -4.22 -8.48
C MET A 179 19.86 -4.76 -9.86
N THR A 180 20.52 -3.96 -10.71
CA THR A 180 20.68 -4.27 -12.15
C THR A 180 22.05 -4.82 -12.53
N GLY A 181 23.10 -4.43 -11.81
CA GLY A 181 24.47 -4.92 -12.02
C GLY A 181 24.78 -6.21 -11.26
N THR A 182 24.07 -6.50 -10.16
CA THR A 182 24.32 -7.69 -9.34
C THR A 182 23.11 -8.60 -9.23
N ILE A 183 21.99 -8.13 -8.67
CA ILE A 183 20.83 -8.97 -8.34
C ILE A 183 20.22 -9.56 -9.61
N LYS A 184 19.76 -8.76 -10.57
CA LYS A 184 19.10 -9.26 -11.79
C LYS A 184 19.99 -10.24 -12.59
N PRO A 185 21.28 -9.97 -12.85
CA PRO A 185 22.14 -10.92 -13.56
C PRO A 185 22.34 -12.22 -12.78
N GLN A 186 22.55 -12.16 -11.46
CA GLN A 186 22.71 -13.36 -10.63
C GLN A 186 21.43 -14.19 -10.54
N LEU A 187 20.27 -13.55 -10.40
CA LEU A 187 18.97 -14.24 -10.47
C LEU A 187 18.76 -14.91 -11.84
N THR A 188 19.16 -14.23 -12.92
CA THR A 188 19.10 -14.80 -14.27
C THR A 188 19.95 -16.06 -14.37
N GLU A 189 21.19 -16.04 -13.88
CA GLU A 189 22.06 -17.23 -13.88
C GLU A 189 21.46 -18.37 -13.05
N LEU A 190 20.97 -18.08 -11.84
CA LEU A 190 20.40 -19.08 -10.91
C LEU A 190 19.11 -19.73 -11.44
N LEU A 191 18.27 -18.98 -12.15
CA LEU A 191 16.98 -19.47 -12.62
C LEU A 191 17.02 -20.07 -14.03
N THR A 192 18.15 -19.96 -14.74
CA THR A 192 18.29 -20.50 -16.11
C THR A 192 19.27 -21.67 -16.23
N ASN A 193 20.28 -21.77 -15.36
CA ASN A 193 21.37 -22.76 -15.52
C ASN A 193 21.21 -24.04 -14.69
N TYR A 194 20.30 -24.05 -13.70
CA TYR A 194 20.22 -25.09 -12.68
C TYR A 194 18.92 -25.90 -12.69
N GLY A 195 18.13 -25.81 -13.77
CA GLY A 195 16.88 -26.55 -13.92
C GLY A 195 15.73 -25.99 -13.06
N PRO A 196 14.63 -26.74 -12.88
CA PRO A 196 13.48 -26.25 -12.13
C PRO A 196 13.79 -26.02 -10.65
N ILE A 197 13.70 -24.77 -10.23
CA ILE A 197 13.77 -24.32 -8.84
C ILE A 197 12.37 -24.28 -8.22
N ALA A 198 12.20 -24.87 -7.03
CA ALA A 198 10.93 -24.92 -6.30
C ALA A 198 10.63 -23.58 -5.62
N GLU A 199 11.64 -22.98 -5.01
CA GLU A 199 11.54 -21.68 -4.36
C GLU A 199 12.84 -20.88 -4.48
N LEU A 200 12.67 -19.56 -4.54
CA LEU A 200 13.72 -18.58 -4.35
C LEU A 200 13.43 -17.82 -3.05
N TRP A 201 14.33 -17.97 -2.09
CA TRP A 201 14.19 -17.48 -0.74
C TRP A 201 15.11 -16.27 -0.56
N PHE A 202 14.55 -15.07 -0.68
CA PHE A 202 15.26 -13.82 -0.45
C PHE A 202 15.49 -13.55 1.02
N ASP A 203 16.57 -12.84 1.35
CA ASP A 203 16.83 -12.43 2.73
C ASP A 203 17.42 -11.03 2.86
N MET A 204 17.02 -10.40 3.97
CA MET A 204 17.46 -9.11 4.49
C MET A 204 17.41 -7.94 3.48
N GLY A 205 17.95 -6.79 3.87
CA GLY A 205 17.88 -5.54 3.11
C GLY A 205 16.66 -4.68 3.46
N GLY A 206 16.68 -3.44 2.96
CA GLY A 206 15.55 -2.51 3.06
C GLY A 206 15.05 -2.07 1.69
N PRO A 207 14.54 -2.98 0.83
CA PRO A 207 14.07 -2.61 -0.51
C PRO A 207 12.82 -1.75 -0.43
N THR A 208 12.68 -0.86 -1.40
CA THR A 208 11.40 -0.17 -1.63
C THR A 208 10.35 -1.15 -2.17
N ALA A 209 9.08 -0.77 -2.12
CA ALA A 209 8.00 -1.59 -2.68
C ALA A 209 8.22 -1.91 -4.17
N GLU A 210 8.69 -0.93 -4.95
CA GLU A 210 9.01 -1.12 -6.37
C GLU A 210 10.15 -2.13 -6.56
N GLN A 211 11.22 -2.05 -5.76
CA GLN A 211 12.34 -2.99 -5.83
C GLN A 211 11.90 -4.41 -5.49
N SER A 212 11.10 -4.59 -4.44
CA SER A 212 10.51 -5.88 -4.09
C SER A 212 9.67 -6.47 -5.22
N GLN A 213 8.80 -5.66 -5.83
CA GLN A 213 7.98 -6.09 -6.97
C GLN A 213 8.83 -6.48 -8.18
N ARG A 214 9.86 -5.67 -8.52
CA ARG A 214 10.79 -5.98 -9.62
C ARG A 214 11.53 -7.30 -9.38
N MET A 215 12.03 -7.54 -8.17
CA MET A 215 12.71 -8.79 -7.84
C MET A 215 11.77 -9.99 -7.97
N ALA A 216 10.57 -9.94 -7.39
CA ALA A 216 9.58 -11.02 -7.51
C ALA A 216 9.19 -11.26 -8.98
N GLN A 217 8.94 -10.18 -9.74
CA GLN A 217 8.61 -10.24 -11.16
C GLN A 217 9.72 -10.92 -11.97
N TRP A 218 10.99 -10.56 -11.77
CA TRP A 218 12.09 -11.21 -12.49
C TRP A 218 12.14 -12.72 -12.23
N VAL A 219 11.86 -13.15 -11.00
CA VAL A 219 11.80 -14.59 -10.68
C VAL A 219 10.68 -15.27 -11.46
N HIS A 220 9.49 -14.69 -11.48
CA HIS A 220 8.34 -15.28 -12.19
C HIS A 220 8.47 -15.20 -13.71
N GLU A 221 9.14 -14.18 -14.25
CA GLU A 221 9.47 -14.08 -15.68
C GLU A 221 10.46 -15.18 -16.12
N LEU A 222 11.50 -15.40 -15.31
CA LEU A 222 12.51 -16.42 -15.60
C LEU A 222 11.99 -17.83 -15.34
N GLN A 223 11.18 -18.01 -14.30
CA GLN A 223 10.67 -19.31 -13.90
C GLN A 223 9.29 -19.21 -13.20
N PRO A 224 8.17 -19.24 -13.95
CA PRO A 224 6.83 -18.98 -13.42
C PRO A 224 6.35 -19.90 -12.30
N ALA A 225 6.91 -21.12 -12.22
CA ALA A 225 6.57 -22.10 -11.20
C ALA A 225 7.30 -21.91 -9.87
N THR A 226 8.35 -21.08 -9.82
CA THR A 226 9.16 -20.83 -8.62
C THR A 226 8.38 -19.99 -7.62
N MET A 227 8.33 -20.43 -6.36
CA MET A 227 7.75 -19.68 -5.25
C MET A 227 8.75 -18.66 -4.70
N VAL A 228 8.27 -17.47 -4.32
CA VAL A 228 9.08 -16.41 -3.71
C VAL A 228 8.62 -16.20 -2.27
N ASN A 229 9.54 -16.11 -1.31
CA ASN A 229 9.19 -15.89 0.09
C ASN A 229 8.83 -14.42 0.40
N SER A 230 8.14 -14.16 1.51
CA SER A 230 7.71 -12.81 1.91
C SER A 230 8.87 -11.88 2.34
N ARG A 231 10.09 -12.41 2.54
CA ARG A 231 11.30 -11.60 2.78
C ARG A 231 11.92 -11.01 1.51
N VAL A 232 11.26 -11.13 0.35
CA VAL A 232 11.42 -10.14 -0.74
C VAL A 232 10.88 -8.76 -0.33
N TRP A 233 10.15 -8.69 0.79
CA TRP A 233 9.54 -7.53 1.44
C TRP A 233 8.33 -6.96 0.72
N ASN A 234 7.69 -5.98 1.37
CA ASN A 234 6.62 -5.15 0.82
C ASN A 234 5.45 -5.95 0.21
N LYS A 235 5.14 -7.11 0.81
CA LYS A 235 4.05 -8.00 0.37
C LYS A 235 4.15 -8.42 -1.11
N ALA A 236 5.36 -8.61 -1.62
CA ALA A 236 5.58 -9.07 -3.00
C ALA A 236 5.86 -10.60 -3.12
N GLY A 237 5.82 -11.34 -2.01
CA GLY A 237 6.07 -12.79 -1.98
C GLY A 237 4.85 -13.65 -2.35
N ASP A 238 5.10 -14.92 -2.67
CA ASP A 238 4.06 -15.95 -2.87
C ASP A 238 3.69 -16.68 -1.56
N PHE A 239 4.56 -16.64 -0.55
CA PHE A 239 4.33 -17.31 0.74
C PHE A 239 4.97 -16.56 1.91
N GLU A 240 4.36 -16.67 3.09
CA GLU A 240 4.83 -16.02 4.32
C GLU A 240 5.89 -16.85 5.01
N VAL A 241 6.88 -16.17 5.59
CA VAL A 241 7.86 -16.82 6.46
C VAL A 241 7.82 -16.19 7.84
N GLY A 242 7.85 -17.06 8.86
CA GLY A 242 7.96 -16.64 10.25
C GLY A 242 9.29 -15.96 10.58
N GLY A 243 9.39 -15.51 11.83
CA GLY A 243 10.68 -15.06 12.37
C GLY A 243 11.70 -16.20 12.41
N ASP A 244 12.99 -15.86 12.41
CA ASP A 244 14.06 -16.84 12.54
C ASP A 244 13.82 -17.76 13.73
N ASN A 245 13.95 -19.07 13.48
CA ASN A 245 13.79 -20.10 14.49
C ASN A 245 12.42 -20.11 15.22
N SER A 246 11.44 -19.34 14.72
CA SER A 246 10.10 -19.22 15.28
C SER A 246 9.17 -20.17 14.55
N VAL A 247 9.07 -21.41 15.02
CA VAL A 247 8.18 -22.42 14.45
C VAL A 247 6.77 -22.21 14.98
N THR A 248 5.82 -21.88 14.11
CA THR A 248 4.40 -21.83 14.48
C THR A 248 3.77 -23.22 14.35
N THR A 249 2.84 -23.53 15.25
CA THR A 249 2.07 -24.78 15.25
C THR A 249 0.56 -24.52 15.38
N ASP A 250 0.16 -23.27 15.12
CA ASP A 250 -1.22 -22.85 15.02
C ASP A 250 -1.66 -22.88 13.56
N PHE A 251 -2.90 -23.32 13.32
CA PHE A 251 -3.43 -23.45 11.96
C PHE A 251 -3.61 -22.08 11.31
N HIS A 252 -2.93 -21.85 10.19
CA HIS A 252 -3.05 -20.63 9.39
C HIS A 252 -3.52 -20.95 7.97
N MET A 253 -4.25 -20.00 7.39
CA MET A 253 -4.71 -20.04 6.01
C MET A 253 -3.66 -19.49 5.04
N GLY A 254 -3.65 -20.02 3.82
CA GLY A 254 -2.71 -19.63 2.77
C GLY A 254 -1.34 -20.31 2.88
N PRO A 255 -0.46 -20.13 1.88
CA PRO A 255 0.90 -20.67 1.91
C PRO A 255 1.78 -19.95 2.95
N TRP A 256 2.50 -20.73 3.75
CA TRP A 256 3.52 -20.22 4.67
C TRP A 256 4.56 -21.30 4.97
N GLU A 257 5.74 -20.86 5.41
CA GLU A 257 6.87 -21.72 5.78
C GLU A 257 7.44 -21.33 7.14
N SER A 258 7.87 -22.34 7.93
CA SER A 258 8.70 -22.16 9.11
C SER A 258 10.11 -22.69 8.87
N ILE A 259 11.10 -21.88 9.23
CA ILE A 259 12.52 -22.24 9.20
C ILE A 259 13.04 -22.49 10.62
N ARG A 260 13.84 -23.55 10.80
CA ARG A 260 14.45 -23.89 12.09
C ARG A 260 15.85 -24.41 11.90
N SER A 261 16.84 -23.77 12.50
CA SER A 261 18.19 -24.33 12.54
C SER A 261 18.32 -25.39 13.63
N ILE A 262 19.16 -26.39 13.35
CA ILE A 262 19.51 -27.44 14.32
C ILE A 262 20.04 -26.83 15.62
N PHE A 263 20.78 -25.73 15.55
CA PHE A 263 21.16 -24.93 16.72
C PHE A 263 20.65 -23.49 16.54
N PRO A 264 19.68 -22.99 17.32
CA PRO A 264 19.16 -21.63 17.18
C PRO A 264 20.19 -20.49 17.14
N ALA A 265 21.39 -20.73 17.67
CA ALA A 265 22.48 -19.77 17.69
C ALA A 265 23.39 -19.85 16.44
N CYS A 266 23.06 -20.70 15.47
CA CYS A 266 23.85 -20.92 14.25
C CYS A 266 22.95 -21.30 13.08
N TRP A 267 22.97 -20.52 12.00
CA TRP A 267 22.51 -21.02 10.69
C TRP A 267 23.67 -21.73 9.98
N GLY A 268 24.82 -21.05 9.85
CA GLY A 268 26.06 -21.66 9.38
C GLY A 268 26.70 -22.61 10.40
N TYR A 269 27.76 -23.31 10.00
CA TYR A 269 28.46 -24.24 10.90
C TYR A 269 29.08 -23.53 12.10
N CYS A 270 28.80 -24.03 13.30
CA CYS A 270 29.48 -23.64 14.53
C CYS A 270 30.16 -24.83 15.18
N SER A 271 31.48 -24.75 15.33
CA SER A 271 32.33 -25.83 15.85
C SER A 271 32.16 -26.04 17.36
N TRP A 272 31.68 -25.02 18.07
CA TRP A 272 31.49 -25.02 19.53
C TRP A 272 30.13 -25.59 20.00
N ALA A 273 29.22 -25.92 19.08
CA ALA A 273 27.91 -26.45 19.45
C ALA A 273 28.01 -27.82 20.13
N ASN A 274 27.14 -28.06 21.12
CA ASN A 274 27.09 -29.32 21.84
C ASN A 274 26.52 -30.44 20.97
N ARG A 275 27.36 -31.41 20.61
CA ARG A 275 27.05 -32.56 19.75
C ARG A 275 27.19 -33.91 20.47
N ASN A 276 26.87 -33.96 21.76
CA ASN A 276 26.84 -35.22 22.51
C ASN A 276 25.51 -35.99 22.31
N ASP A 277 25.49 -37.27 22.69
CA ASP A 277 24.32 -38.14 22.48
C ASP A 277 23.03 -37.60 23.11
N SER A 278 23.11 -37.03 24.31
CA SER A 278 21.95 -36.43 24.99
C SER A 278 21.36 -35.24 24.21
N ALA A 279 22.22 -34.40 23.62
CA ALA A 279 21.80 -33.32 22.74
C ALA A 279 21.18 -33.87 21.46
N LYS A 280 21.73 -34.95 20.92
CA LYS A 280 21.23 -35.60 19.70
C LYS A 280 19.78 -36.04 19.87
N SER A 281 19.49 -36.79 20.92
CA SER A 281 18.12 -37.26 21.19
C SER A 281 17.13 -36.12 21.46
N TYR A 282 17.59 -35.00 22.03
CA TYR A 282 16.74 -33.81 22.15
C TYR A 282 16.41 -33.22 20.78
N LYS A 283 17.39 -33.13 19.87
CA LYS A 283 17.21 -32.57 18.52
C LYS A 283 16.33 -33.45 17.63
N GLU A 284 16.44 -34.77 17.76
CA GLU A 284 15.56 -35.72 17.09
C GLU A 284 14.08 -35.49 17.50
N ARG A 285 13.81 -35.36 18.81
CA ARG A 285 12.47 -35.03 19.34
C ARG A 285 11.97 -33.66 18.91
N GLU A 286 12.84 -32.65 18.95
CA GLU A 286 12.50 -31.29 18.54
C GLU A 286 12.11 -31.27 17.05
N LEU A 287 12.90 -31.90 16.20
CA LEU A 287 12.69 -31.95 14.75
C LEU A 287 11.35 -32.63 14.41
N VAL A 288 11.08 -33.82 14.97
CA VAL A 288 9.82 -34.54 14.68
C VAL A 288 8.59 -33.77 15.17
N ASN A 289 8.67 -33.14 16.35
CA ASN A 289 7.54 -32.36 16.89
C ASN A 289 7.27 -31.09 16.08
N ASN A 290 8.32 -30.38 15.65
CA ASN A 290 8.18 -29.21 14.80
C ASN A 290 7.63 -29.58 13.42
N LEU A 291 8.12 -30.66 12.82
CA LEU A 291 7.60 -31.17 11.53
C LEU A 291 6.10 -31.50 11.62
N ILE A 292 5.68 -32.26 12.62
CA ILE A 292 4.26 -32.59 12.83
C ILE A 292 3.45 -31.32 13.05
N GLY A 293 3.91 -30.44 13.94
CA GLY A 293 3.23 -29.20 14.29
C GLY A 293 3.02 -28.29 13.09
N THR A 294 4.04 -28.12 12.25
CA THR A 294 3.99 -27.28 11.06
C THR A 294 3.08 -27.86 9.97
N VAL A 295 3.25 -29.15 9.64
CA VAL A 295 2.45 -29.79 8.58
C VAL A 295 0.97 -29.91 8.98
N ALA A 296 0.68 -30.27 10.23
CA ALA A 296 -0.69 -30.33 10.75
C ALA A 296 -1.36 -28.94 10.84
N SER A 297 -0.58 -27.86 10.72
CA SER A 297 -1.05 -26.48 10.72
C SER A 297 -1.09 -25.85 9.33
N GLY A 298 -0.74 -26.62 8.29
CA GLY A 298 -0.81 -26.21 6.88
C GLY A 298 0.44 -25.54 6.30
N GLY A 299 1.54 -25.50 7.05
CA GLY A 299 2.80 -24.89 6.60
C GLY A 299 3.79 -25.89 6.01
N GLN A 300 4.82 -25.33 5.37
CA GLN A 300 6.06 -26.03 5.04
C GLN A 300 7.07 -25.93 6.17
N PHE A 301 7.91 -26.95 6.31
CA PHE A 301 8.98 -26.95 7.29
C PHE A 301 10.36 -27.12 6.64
N ALA A 302 11.18 -26.09 6.75
CA ALA A 302 12.57 -26.11 6.30
C ALA A 302 13.51 -26.23 7.52
N TYR A 303 14.21 -27.36 7.62
CA TYR A 303 15.12 -27.62 8.73
C TYR A 303 16.57 -27.37 8.31
N ASN A 304 17.24 -26.45 8.99
CA ASN A 304 18.57 -26.00 8.63
C ASN A 304 19.71 -26.83 9.24
N ILE A 305 20.65 -27.22 8.38
CA ILE A 305 21.97 -27.74 8.74
C ILE A 305 23.08 -26.81 8.23
N GLY A 306 24.18 -26.72 8.97
CA GLY A 306 25.36 -25.95 8.57
C GLY A 306 26.54 -26.89 8.28
N PRO A 307 26.88 -27.17 7.01
CA PRO A 307 28.03 -28.01 6.66
C PRO A 307 29.35 -27.38 7.11
N LYS A 308 30.31 -28.23 7.46
CA LYS A 308 31.68 -27.85 7.81
C LYS A 308 32.35 -27.14 6.64
N GLY A 309 33.39 -26.36 6.91
CA GLY A 309 34.18 -25.70 5.88
C GLY A 309 34.72 -26.64 4.80
N ASP A 310 35.01 -27.90 5.12
CA ASP A 310 35.45 -28.88 4.13
C ASP A 310 34.32 -29.39 3.22
N GLY A 311 33.07 -28.98 3.43
CA GLY A 311 31.92 -29.40 2.63
C GLY A 311 31.17 -30.63 3.15
N THR A 312 31.63 -31.24 4.25
CA THR A 312 30.94 -32.39 4.86
C THR A 312 29.84 -31.95 5.82
N ILE A 313 28.73 -32.70 5.89
CA ILE A 313 27.75 -32.58 6.97
C ILE A 313 28.33 -33.23 8.23
N ASP A 314 28.20 -32.59 9.39
CA ASP A 314 28.63 -33.22 10.65
C ASP A 314 27.85 -34.51 10.93
N ALA A 315 28.52 -35.56 11.41
CA ALA A 315 27.89 -36.84 11.68
C ALA A 315 26.75 -36.76 12.71
N PHE A 316 26.82 -35.81 13.65
CA PHE A 316 25.71 -35.51 14.56
C PHE A 316 24.50 -35.00 13.78
N ASP A 317 24.70 -33.96 12.96
CA ASP A 317 23.65 -33.26 12.22
C ASP A 317 22.97 -34.23 11.23
N ALA A 318 23.77 -35.00 10.47
CA ALA A 318 23.30 -36.07 9.59
C ALA A 318 22.54 -37.16 10.38
N GLY A 319 23.04 -37.52 11.55
CA GLY A 319 22.42 -38.52 12.41
C GLY A 319 21.04 -38.11 12.94
N VAL A 320 20.82 -36.81 13.22
CA VAL A 320 19.52 -36.29 13.67
C VAL A 320 18.47 -36.41 12.57
N VAL A 321 18.78 -35.93 11.35
CA VAL A 321 17.83 -35.97 10.23
C VAL A 321 17.61 -37.40 9.72
N THR A 322 18.64 -38.26 9.79
CA THR A 322 18.52 -39.69 9.43
C THR A 322 17.56 -40.42 10.36
N GLU A 323 17.61 -40.18 11.67
CA GLU A 323 16.70 -40.82 12.63
C GLU A 323 15.24 -40.41 12.38
N VAL A 324 14.98 -39.12 12.10
CA VAL A 324 13.64 -38.65 11.73
C VAL A 324 13.19 -39.24 10.38
N GLY A 325 14.09 -39.40 9.41
CA GLY A 325 13.80 -40.13 8.17
C GLY A 325 13.46 -41.61 8.40
N GLN A 326 14.10 -42.28 9.36
CA GLN A 326 13.74 -43.64 9.76
C GLN A 326 12.36 -43.69 10.40
N TRP A 327 12.02 -42.71 11.25
CA TRP A 327 10.68 -42.57 11.82
C TRP A 327 9.62 -42.35 10.73
N MET A 328 9.88 -41.47 9.75
CA MET A 328 8.97 -41.27 8.61
C MET A 328 8.81 -42.54 7.76
N ARG A 329 9.86 -43.36 7.59
CA ARG A 329 9.73 -44.65 6.90
C ARG A 329 8.85 -45.67 7.64
N ARG A 330 8.82 -45.61 8.97
CA ARG A 330 7.88 -46.42 9.78
C ARG A 330 6.44 -45.90 9.69
N HIS A 331 6.27 -44.62 9.35
CA HIS A 331 5.00 -43.89 9.26
C HIS A 331 4.81 -43.19 7.91
N PRO A 332 4.83 -43.91 6.77
CA PRO A 332 5.01 -43.33 5.43
C PRO A 332 3.87 -42.40 4.99
N ASP A 333 2.68 -42.58 5.58
CA ASP A 333 1.47 -41.85 5.22
C ASP A 333 1.09 -40.78 6.24
N ALA A 334 1.82 -40.68 7.36
CA ALA A 334 1.49 -39.80 8.48
C ALA A 334 1.92 -38.33 8.22
N ILE A 335 2.96 -38.13 7.40
CA ILE A 335 3.46 -36.80 6.99
C ILE A 335 3.36 -36.64 5.48
N THR A 336 4.09 -37.46 4.72
CA THR A 336 4.24 -37.29 3.27
C THR A 336 2.90 -37.49 2.54
N GLY A 337 2.39 -36.41 1.96
CA GLY A 337 1.09 -36.35 1.31
C GLY A 337 -0.11 -36.27 2.27
N ALA A 338 0.12 -36.31 3.58
CA ALA A 338 -0.92 -36.08 4.57
C ALA A 338 -1.32 -34.60 4.57
N ARG A 339 -2.58 -34.31 4.92
CA ARG A 339 -3.13 -32.96 4.97
C ARG A 339 -3.51 -32.57 6.38
N PRO A 340 -3.40 -31.27 6.73
CA PRO A 340 -4.03 -30.75 7.94
C PRO A 340 -5.55 -30.95 7.85
N THR A 341 -6.21 -30.97 9.00
CA THR A 341 -7.66 -31.23 9.10
C THR A 341 -8.43 -30.02 9.60
N TRP A 342 -9.73 -29.96 9.30
CA TRP A 342 -10.63 -28.95 9.84
C TRP A 342 -11.01 -29.15 11.32
N TYR A 343 -10.67 -30.29 11.92
CA TYR A 343 -10.89 -30.51 13.35
C TYR A 343 -10.16 -29.45 14.17
N PRO A 344 -10.81 -28.86 15.19
CA PRO A 344 -10.10 -28.08 16.20
C PRO A 344 -8.96 -28.89 16.81
N ALA A 345 -7.81 -28.27 17.05
CA ALA A 345 -6.65 -28.96 17.61
C ALA A 345 -7.01 -29.59 18.97
N PRO A 346 -6.90 -30.92 19.12
CA PRO A 346 -7.23 -31.57 20.37
C PRO A 346 -6.15 -31.29 21.43
N SER A 347 -6.55 -31.22 22.70
CA SER A 347 -5.62 -30.95 23.81
C SER A 347 -4.55 -32.02 24.04
N TRP A 348 -4.73 -33.21 23.44
CA TRP A 348 -3.79 -34.33 23.57
C TRP A 348 -2.76 -34.39 22.44
N GLY A 349 -2.89 -33.60 21.37
CA GLY A 349 -1.95 -33.63 20.24
C GLY A 349 -2.48 -33.05 18.93
N LYS A 350 -2.06 -33.65 17.81
CA LYS A 350 -2.40 -33.21 16.45
C LYS A 350 -3.05 -34.33 15.64
N VAL A 351 -3.79 -33.95 14.61
CA VAL A 351 -4.47 -34.86 13.68
C VAL A 351 -4.16 -34.45 12.25
N MET A 352 -3.81 -35.41 11.41
CA MET A 352 -3.70 -35.25 9.95
C MET A 352 -4.49 -36.35 9.25
N THR A 353 -4.70 -36.20 7.96
CA THR A 353 -5.44 -37.19 7.15
C THR A 353 -4.78 -37.47 5.80
N LYS A 354 -4.89 -38.71 5.34
CA LYS A 354 -4.50 -39.12 3.99
C LYS A 354 -5.41 -40.27 3.54
N GLY A 355 -6.05 -40.10 2.37
CA GLY A 355 -6.99 -41.11 1.87
C GLY A 355 -8.14 -41.35 2.84
N ASN A 356 -8.30 -42.60 3.28
CA ASN A 356 -9.36 -43.02 4.20
C ASN A 356 -8.90 -43.05 5.67
N ASP A 357 -7.74 -42.49 5.98
CA ASP A 357 -7.14 -42.62 7.30
C ASP A 357 -6.97 -41.25 7.99
N LEU A 358 -7.17 -41.25 9.32
CA LEU A 358 -6.67 -40.21 10.22
C LEU A 358 -5.41 -40.72 10.94
N TYR A 359 -4.46 -39.82 11.15
CA TYR A 359 -3.24 -40.07 11.90
C TYR A 359 -3.22 -39.17 13.13
N PHE A 360 -3.25 -39.79 14.31
CA PHE A 360 -3.21 -39.11 15.60
C PHE A 360 -1.77 -39.10 16.10
N PHE A 361 -1.32 -37.92 16.52
CA PHE A 361 0.01 -37.71 17.10
C PHE A 361 -0.16 -37.30 18.57
N PRO A 362 -0.34 -38.23 19.52
CA PRO A 362 -0.47 -37.87 20.93
C PRO A 362 0.85 -37.37 21.50
N GLU A 363 0.80 -36.32 22.34
CA GLU A 363 1.99 -35.72 22.98
C GLU A 363 2.66 -36.66 23.98
N LEU A 364 1.85 -37.48 24.64
CA LEU A 364 2.30 -38.42 25.64
C LEU A 364 1.61 -39.77 25.40
N TRP A 365 2.39 -40.84 25.49
CA TRP A 365 1.86 -42.19 25.51
C TRP A 365 1.69 -42.67 26.96
N SER A 366 0.47 -43.05 27.33
CA SER A 366 0.19 -43.59 28.65
C SER A 366 -0.84 -44.72 28.54
N PRO A 367 -0.46 -45.98 28.84
CA PRO A 367 -1.39 -47.10 28.77
C PRO A 367 -2.64 -46.88 29.63
N GLY A 368 -3.81 -47.16 29.09
CA GLY A 368 -5.12 -46.95 29.72
C GLY A 368 -5.68 -45.53 29.57
N LYS A 369 -4.91 -44.55 29.11
CA LYS A 369 -5.45 -43.21 28.81
C LYS A 369 -6.19 -43.19 27.48
N THR A 370 -7.24 -42.38 27.44
CA THR A 370 -8.10 -42.19 26.27
C THR A 370 -7.77 -40.90 25.54
N LEU A 371 -7.86 -40.94 24.21
CA LEU A 371 -7.80 -39.80 23.29
C LEU A 371 -9.18 -39.64 22.69
N THR A 372 -9.83 -38.50 22.93
CA THR A 372 -11.17 -38.23 22.41
C THR A 372 -11.08 -37.16 21.32
N LEU A 373 -11.68 -37.44 20.16
CA LEU A 373 -11.82 -36.52 19.04
C LEU A 373 -13.33 -36.38 18.73
N PRO A 374 -13.94 -35.21 18.99
CA PRO A 374 -15.32 -34.94 18.59
C PRO A 374 -15.44 -34.63 17.10
N SER A 375 -16.68 -34.56 16.60
CA SER A 375 -17.02 -34.14 15.22
C SER A 375 -16.50 -35.06 14.11
N VAL A 376 -16.17 -36.32 14.41
CA VAL A 376 -15.69 -37.32 13.45
C VAL A 376 -16.86 -37.93 12.69
N GLY A 377 -16.97 -37.63 11.40
CA GLY A 377 -17.91 -38.27 10.48
C GLY A 377 -17.25 -39.39 9.67
N GLY A 378 -18.08 -40.31 9.16
CA GLY A 378 -17.66 -41.56 8.54
C GLY A 378 -17.61 -42.72 9.54
N HIS A 379 -17.51 -43.95 9.03
CA HIS A 379 -17.51 -45.14 9.87
C HIS A 379 -16.07 -45.64 10.12
N VAL A 380 -15.66 -45.65 11.38
CA VAL A 380 -14.34 -46.17 11.77
C VAL A 380 -14.35 -47.69 11.66
N THR A 381 -13.47 -48.25 10.84
CA THR A 381 -13.33 -49.70 10.63
C THR A 381 -12.23 -50.31 11.49
N GLY A 382 -11.30 -49.50 12.00
CA GLY A 382 -10.23 -49.97 12.87
C GLY A 382 -9.34 -48.86 13.41
N VAL A 383 -8.69 -49.14 14.53
CA VAL A 383 -7.67 -48.27 15.13
C VAL A 383 -6.46 -49.11 15.52
N SER A 384 -5.28 -48.69 15.09
CA SER A 384 -4.02 -49.38 15.36
C SER A 384 -2.89 -48.41 15.66
N VAL A 385 -1.81 -48.93 16.24
CA VAL A 385 -0.54 -48.21 16.26
C VAL A 385 0.09 -48.33 14.89
N ASP A 386 0.30 -47.18 14.24
CA ASP A 386 0.81 -47.12 12.88
C ASP A 386 2.20 -47.75 12.79
N GLY A 387 2.48 -48.43 11.67
CA GLY A 387 3.71 -49.21 11.49
C GLY A 387 3.77 -50.54 12.26
N THR A 388 2.69 -50.97 12.92
CA THR A 388 2.62 -52.24 13.66
C THR A 388 1.28 -52.97 13.46
N ASP A 389 1.22 -54.26 13.82
CA ASP A 389 -0.03 -55.04 13.85
C ASP A 389 -0.85 -54.82 15.13
N ARG A 390 -0.42 -53.94 16.04
CA ARG A 390 -1.10 -53.72 17.33
C ARG A 390 -2.37 -52.90 17.14
N SER A 391 -3.51 -53.56 17.29
CA SER A 391 -4.82 -52.91 17.38
C SER A 391 -5.02 -52.22 18.75
N LEU A 392 -5.78 -51.13 18.76
CA LEU A 392 -6.19 -50.42 19.96
C LEU A 392 -7.70 -50.49 20.15
N GLU A 393 -8.14 -50.55 21.41
CA GLU A 393 -9.56 -50.45 21.75
C GLU A 393 -10.06 -49.03 21.43
N TYR A 394 -11.25 -48.95 20.84
CA TYR A 394 -11.90 -47.67 20.53
C TYR A 394 -13.42 -47.78 20.62
N THR A 395 -14.07 -46.64 20.81
CA THR A 395 -15.52 -46.49 20.69
C THR A 395 -15.82 -45.30 19.78
N GLN A 396 -16.84 -45.44 18.93
CA GLN A 396 -17.42 -44.34 18.16
C GLN A 396 -18.88 -44.19 18.60
N ASP A 397 -19.17 -43.13 19.36
CA ASP A 397 -20.53 -42.80 19.82
C ASP A 397 -21.02 -41.56 19.05
N GLY A 398 -21.91 -41.78 18.09
CA GLY A 398 -22.28 -40.78 17.09
C GLY A 398 -21.04 -40.23 16.37
N ALA A 399 -20.83 -38.92 16.45
CA ALA A 399 -19.66 -38.24 15.87
C ALA A 399 -18.46 -38.11 16.83
N THR A 400 -18.45 -38.82 17.95
CA THR A 400 -17.34 -38.76 18.93
C THR A 400 -16.54 -40.06 18.90
N LEU A 401 -15.27 -39.97 18.51
CA LEU A 401 -14.33 -41.08 18.54
C LEU A 401 -13.49 -41.02 19.83
N THR A 402 -13.43 -42.12 20.57
CA THR A 402 -12.54 -42.29 21.72
C THR A 402 -11.64 -43.50 21.51
N VAL A 403 -10.32 -43.29 21.59
CA VAL A 403 -9.30 -44.33 21.43
C VAL A 403 -8.58 -44.56 22.75
N THR A 404 -8.41 -45.81 23.19
CA THR A 404 -7.66 -46.15 24.40
C THR A 404 -6.26 -46.62 24.04
N MET A 405 -5.24 -45.89 24.50
CA MET A 405 -3.84 -46.30 24.35
C MET A 405 -3.57 -47.54 25.21
N SER A 406 -2.87 -48.55 24.68
CA SER A 406 -2.57 -49.79 25.41
C SER A 406 -1.21 -50.38 25.04
N GLY A 407 -0.58 -51.07 26.00
CA GLY A 407 0.79 -51.60 25.86
C GLY A 407 1.86 -50.50 25.87
N ASP A 408 3.12 -50.91 25.73
CA ASP A 408 4.27 -50.00 25.84
C ASP A 408 4.29 -48.92 24.74
N ASN A 409 4.97 -47.79 25.02
CA ASN A 409 5.14 -46.70 24.06
C ASN A 409 5.87 -47.23 22.81
N PRO A 410 5.27 -47.19 21.60
CA PRO A 410 5.91 -47.70 20.39
C PRO A 410 7.12 -46.89 19.95
N GLU A 411 7.19 -45.62 20.34
CA GLU A 411 8.26 -44.69 19.96
C GLU A 411 8.79 -44.01 21.24
N PRO A 412 9.55 -44.73 22.10
CA PRO A 412 9.94 -44.25 23.42
C PRO A 412 10.81 -42.98 23.39
N ASN A 413 11.50 -42.74 22.28
CA ASN A 413 12.40 -41.61 22.09
C ASN A 413 11.86 -40.53 21.15
N LEU A 414 10.74 -40.78 20.46
CA LEU A 414 10.17 -39.90 19.43
C LEU A 414 8.66 -39.75 19.64
N ARG A 415 7.90 -39.55 18.56
CA ARG A 415 6.46 -39.34 18.59
C ARG A 415 5.70 -40.60 18.17
N PRO A 416 4.82 -41.18 19.01
CA PRO A 416 3.95 -42.26 18.59
C PRO A 416 2.91 -41.78 17.56
N VAL A 417 2.50 -42.68 16.67
CA VAL A 417 1.45 -42.44 15.67
C VAL A 417 0.36 -43.50 15.82
N ILE A 418 -0.89 -43.06 15.92
CA ILE A 418 -2.06 -43.94 15.91
C ILE A 418 -2.79 -43.72 14.59
N LYS A 419 -3.05 -44.81 13.87
CA LYS A 419 -3.82 -44.82 12.62
C LYS A 419 -5.26 -45.18 12.93
N VAL A 420 -6.19 -44.36 12.44
CA VAL A 420 -7.64 -44.60 12.49
C VAL A 420 -8.12 -44.75 11.05
N SER A 421 -8.61 -45.94 10.71
CA SER A 421 -9.06 -46.27 9.36
C SER A 421 -10.57 -46.19 9.24
N PHE A 422 -11.02 -45.72 8.08
CA PHE A 422 -12.43 -45.55 7.72
C PHE A 422 -12.75 -46.34 6.44
N ASP A 423 -14.03 -46.63 6.24
CA ASP A 423 -14.54 -47.25 5.01
C ASP A 423 -14.51 -46.31 3.79
N ALA A 424 -14.54 -45.00 4.04
CA ALA A 424 -14.42 -43.92 3.06
C ALA A 424 -13.57 -42.75 3.63
N PRO A 425 -13.17 -41.75 2.82
CA PRO A 425 -12.48 -40.58 3.33
C PRO A 425 -13.20 -39.94 4.52
N PRO A 426 -12.52 -39.70 5.66
CA PRO A 426 -13.16 -39.18 6.86
C PRO A 426 -13.72 -37.78 6.64
N THR A 427 -14.80 -37.47 7.34
CA THR A 427 -15.46 -36.17 7.27
C THR A 427 -15.45 -35.45 8.62
N TYR A 428 -15.51 -34.13 8.58
CA TYR A 428 -15.70 -33.26 9.73
C TYR A 428 -17.17 -32.85 9.83
N VAL A 429 -17.79 -33.15 10.97
CA VAL A 429 -19.19 -32.83 11.30
C VAL A 429 -19.21 -31.83 12.46
N PRO A 430 -19.02 -30.51 12.18
CA PRO A 430 -18.97 -29.49 13.22
C PRO A 430 -20.22 -29.50 14.10
N THR A 431 -20.03 -29.58 15.42
CA THR A 431 -21.15 -29.56 16.38
C THR A 431 -21.87 -28.21 16.41
N GLN A 432 -21.20 -27.15 15.95
CA GLN A 432 -21.74 -25.78 15.83
C GLN A 432 -22.55 -25.55 14.54
N ALA A 433 -22.72 -26.55 13.67
CA ALA A 433 -23.47 -26.38 12.42
C ALA A 433 -24.92 -25.93 12.68
N VAL A 434 -25.32 -24.85 12.01
CA VAL A 434 -26.65 -24.23 12.15
C VAL A 434 -27.64 -24.93 11.23
N THR A 435 -28.80 -25.29 11.77
CA THR A 435 -29.89 -25.80 10.93
C THR A 435 -30.51 -24.66 10.14
N ALA A 436 -30.42 -24.73 8.81
CA ALA A 436 -30.93 -23.69 7.93
C ALA A 436 -32.46 -23.74 7.86
N VAL A 437 -33.10 -22.78 8.52
CA VAL A 437 -34.53 -22.47 8.45
C VAL A 437 -34.67 -20.95 8.35
N ASP A 438 -35.78 -20.47 7.84
CA ASP A 438 -36.00 -19.02 7.75
C ASP A 438 -35.92 -18.35 9.14
N GLY A 439 -35.14 -17.28 9.23
CA GLY A 439 -34.85 -16.57 10.48
C GLY A 439 -33.79 -17.21 11.37
N ALA A 440 -33.15 -18.32 10.98
CA ALA A 440 -32.08 -18.93 11.78
C ALA A 440 -30.87 -18.00 11.91
N THR A 441 -30.32 -17.87 13.11
CA THR A 441 -29.13 -17.04 13.35
C THR A 441 -27.88 -17.91 13.44
N ILE A 442 -26.83 -17.48 12.73
CA ILE A 442 -25.44 -17.92 12.92
C ILE A 442 -24.78 -16.91 13.85
N SER A 443 -24.54 -17.29 15.11
CA SER A 443 -23.91 -16.38 16.08
C SER A 443 -22.42 -16.19 15.82
N ALA A 444 -21.80 -15.20 16.46
CA ALA A 444 -20.37 -14.95 16.33
C ALA A 444 -19.51 -16.14 16.80
N GLU A 445 -19.97 -16.91 17.79
CA GLU A 445 -19.31 -18.12 18.29
C GLU A 445 -19.41 -19.30 17.33
N GLN A 446 -20.33 -19.24 16.37
CA GLN A 446 -20.49 -20.25 15.31
C GLN A 446 -19.71 -19.88 14.03
N PHE A 447 -19.14 -18.67 13.97
CA PHE A 447 -18.14 -18.29 12.99
C PHE A 447 -16.73 -18.55 13.51
N PHE A 448 -16.04 -19.49 12.87
CA PHE A 448 -14.66 -19.84 13.12
C PHE A 448 -13.74 -18.88 12.38
N ALA A 449 -13.11 -17.97 13.13
CA ALA A 449 -12.03 -17.13 12.63
C ALA A 449 -10.85 -17.99 12.15
N ARG A 450 -10.42 -17.79 10.91
CA ARG A 450 -9.27 -18.47 10.32
C ARG A 450 -8.10 -17.51 10.24
N ALA A 451 -7.07 -17.77 11.04
CA ALA A 451 -5.89 -16.92 11.11
C ALA A 451 -5.18 -16.81 9.76
N SER A 452 -4.72 -15.61 9.43
CA SER A 452 -3.86 -15.37 8.27
C SER A 452 -2.49 -16.02 8.43
N ALA A 453 -1.87 -16.37 7.30
CA ALA A 453 -0.43 -16.68 7.23
C ALA A 453 0.46 -15.53 7.73
N MET A 454 0.02 -14.28 7.59
CA MET A 454 0.75 -13.12 8.13
C MET A 454 0.67 -13.12 9.65
N ARG A 455 1.84 -13.17 10.28
CA ARG A 455 1.96 -13.19 11.74
C ARG A 455 1.32 -11.95 12.36
N TYR A 456 0.49 -12.16 13.39
CA TYR A 456 -0.16 -11.09 14.17
C TYR A 456 -1.10 -10.17 13.39
N SER A 457 -1.60 -10.59 12.22
CA SER A 457 -2.45 -9.76 11.35
C SER A 457 -3.96 -9.95 11.54
N GLY A 458 -4.38 -11.00 12.28
CA GLY A 458 -5.79 -11.31 12.52
C GLY A 458 -6.36 -12.37 11.57
N PRO A 459 -7.70 -12.51 11.50
CA PRO A 459 -8.34 -13.47 10.62
C PRO A 459 -8.26 -13.04 9.15
N GLN A 460 -7.97 -14.00 8.27
CA GLN A 460 -8.07 -13.86 6.82
C GLN A 460 -9.48 -14.19 6.32
N ALA A 461 -10.18 -15.09 7.01
CA ALA A 461 -11.53 -15.53 6.66
C ALA A 461 -12.32 -15.93 7.91
N PHE A 462 -13.64 -15.96 7.78
CA PHE A 462 -14.54 -16.56 8.76
C PHE A 462 -15.32 -17.71 8.12
N ASP A 463 -15.27 -18.89 8.74
CA ASP A 463 -16.06 -20.05 8.31
C ASP A 463 -17.24 -20.27 9.26
N ALA A 464 -18.41 -20.60 8.73
CA ALA A 464 -19.52 -21.19 9.46
C ALA A 464 -20.01 -22.45 8.71
N TYR A 465 -20.93 -23.19 9.30
CA TYR A 465 -21.47 -24.40 8.69
C TYR A 465 -22.99 -24.42 8.79
N LEU A 466 -23.65 -24.67 7.67
CA LEU A 466 -25.08 -24.80 7.57
C LEU A 466 -25.47 -26.24 7.25
N VAL A 467 -26.61 -26.70 7.76
CA VAL A 467 -27.20 -27.99 7.42
C VAL A 467 -28.69 -27.84 7.17
N ASN A 468 -29.17 -28.36 6.05
CA ASN A 468 -30.60 -28.51 5.81
C ASN A 468 -31.06 -29.85 6.40
N LYS A 469 -31.85 -29.82 7.48
CA LYS A 469 -32.42 -31.04 8.10
C LYS A 469 -33.82 -31.39 7.57
N GLY A 470 -34.34 -30.62 6.62
CA GLY A 470 -35.59 -30.94 5.94
C GLY A 470 -35.40 -32.05 4.89
N GLU A 471 -36.52 -32.56 4.38
CA GLU A 471 -36.53 -33.63 3.37
C GLU A 471 -36.29 -33.12 1.94
N LYS A 472 -36.47 -31.80 1.71
CA LYS A 472 -36.34 -31.15 0.40
C LYS A 472 -35.17 -30.19 0.39
N ALA A 473 -34.51 -30.06 -0.76
CA ALA A 473 -33.46 -29.07 -0.96
C ALA A 473 -34.00 -27.65 -0.73
N ILE A 474 -33.17 -26.81 -0.12
CA ILE A 474 -33.40 -25.36 -0.12
C ILE A 474 -32.81 -24.84 -1.43
N THR A 475 -33.68 -24.36 -2.32
CA THR A 475 -33.30 -23.90 -3.65
C THR A 475 -33.07 -22.39 -3.73
N ASP A 476 -33.49 -21.65 -2.70
CA ASP A 476 -33.25 -20.22 -2.58
C ASP A 476 -33.08 -19.82 -1.11
N LEU A 477 -31.90 -19.29 -0.81
CA LEU A 477 -31.45 -18.88 0.51
C LEU A 477 -30.71 -17.56 0.36
N THR A 478 -30.91 -16.64 1.29
CA THR A 478 -30.08 -15.43 1.41
C THR A 478 -29.55 -15.31 2.83
N LEU A 479 -28.56 -14.44 3.01
CA LEU A 479 -27.88 -14.17 4.26
C LEU A 479 -27.94 -12.67 4.55
N LYS A 480 -28.39 -12.30 5.73
CA LYS A 480 -28.25 -10.94 6.26
C LYS A 480 -27.14 -10.93 7.30
N PHE A 481 -25.98 -10.39 6.94
CA PHE A 481 -24.85 -10.32 7.85
C PHE A 481 -24.98 -9.16 8.83
N SER A 482 -24.29 -9.26 9.95
CA SER A 482 -24.08 -8.17 10.91
C SER A 482 -22.63 -8.20 11.37
N GLY A 483 -21.93 -7.08 11.19
CA GLY A 483 -20.50 -6.95 11.41
C GLY A 483 -20.03 -5.55 11.05
N ASN A 484 -18.74 -5.27 11.20
CA ASN A 484 -18.10 -4.00 10.86
C ASN A 484 -17.55 -4.00 9.43
N PHE A 485 -18.42 -4.14 8.43
CA PHE A 485 -17.99 -4.20 7.02
C PHE A 485 -17.55 -2.81 6.54
N SER A 486 -16.36 -2.72 5.96
CA SER A 486 -15.95 -1.51 5.23
C SER A 486 -16.78 -1.38 3.94
N ALA A 487 -17.45 -0.23 3.78
CA ALA A 487 -18.40 0.04 2.68
C ALA A 487 -17.81 -0.23 1.29
N ASP A 488 -16.57 0.23 1.04
CA ASP A 488 -15.90 0.16 -0.27
C ASP A 488 -15.11 -1.15 -0.47
N THR A 489 -15.06 -2.01 0.55
CA THR A 489 -14.39 -3.31 0.44
C THR A 489 -15.34 -4.33 -0.18
N THR A 490 -14.86 -5.07 -1.17
CA THR A 490 -15.61 -6.19 -1.74
C THR A 490 -15.25 -7.49 -1.02
N TYR A 491 -16.28 -8.18 -0.53
CA TYR A 491 -16.16 -9.46 0.16
C TYR A 491 -16.70 -10.57 -0.72
N LYS A 492 -16.08 -11.73 -0.61
CA LYS A 492 -16.53 -12.96 -1.24
C LYS A 492 -17.21 -13.85 -0.21
N ILE A 493 -18.45 -14.22 -0.49
CA ILE A 493 -19.27 -15.11 0.35
C ILE A 493 -19.47 -16.40 -0.42
N THR A 494 -19.01 -17.52 0.14
CA THR A 494 -19.06 -18.83 -0.50
C THR A 494 -19.87 -19.80 0.35
N LEU A 495 -20.96 -20.38 -0.19
CA LEU A 495 -21.69 -21.47 0.45
C LEU A 495 -21.56 -22.73 -0.41
N GLY A 496 -20.80 -23.71 0.09
CA GLY A 496 -20.45 -24.90 -0.66
C GLY A 496 -19.58 -24.55 -1.87
N GLU A 497 -20.10 -24.74 -3.08
CA GLU A 497 -19.39 -24.46 -4.33
C GLU A 497 -19.81 -23.14 -4.98
N LYS A 498 -20.88 -22.49 -4.49
CA LYS A 498 -21.37 -21.22 -5.02
C LYS A 498 -20.73 -20.06 -4.26
N SER A 499 -20.15 -19.13 -5.00
CA SER A 499 -19.62 -17.87 -4.47
C SER A 499 -20.38 -16.70 -5.05
N ILE A 500 -20.56 -15.67 -4.24
CA ILE A 500 -21.00 -14.34 -4.67
C ILE A 500 -20.01 -13.30 -4.14
N GLU A 501 -19.93 -12.16 -4.81
CA GLU A 501 -19.18 -10.99 -4.35
C GLU A 501 -20.16 -9.87 -4.03
N ALA A 502 -19.93 -9.18 -2.91
CA ALA A 502 -20.73 -8.04 -2.49
C ALA A 502 -19.85 -7.03 -1.77
N THR A 503 -20.08 -5.74 -2.01
CA THR A 503 -19.41 -4.68 -1.26
C THR A 503 -19.94 -4.64 0.17
N GLY A 504 -19.15 -4.10 1.11
CA GLY A 504 -19.62 -3.92 2.48
C GLY A 504 -20.91 -3.10 2.54
N ALA A 505 -21.04 -2.09 1.67
CA ALA A 505 -22.27 -1.30 1.60
C ALA A 505 -23.48 -2.12 1.13
N GLN A 506 -23.31 -3.05 0.19
CA GLN A 506 -24.38 -3.98 -0.23
C GLN A 506 -24.76 -4.95 0.90
N ILE A 507 -23.78 -5.45 1.64
CA ILE A 507 -24.00 -6.32 2.79
C ILE A 507 -24.76 -5.58 3.91
N GLU A 508 -24.43 -4.32 4.16
CA GLU A 508 -25.12 -3.48 5.16
C GLU A 508 -26.54 -3.08 4.72
N ALA A 509 -26.74 -2.86 3.42
CA ALA A 509 -28.04 -2.49 2.86
C ALA A 509 -29.10 -3.60 2.98
N GLY A 510 -28.70 -4.88 3.03
CA GLY A 510 -29.68 -5.95 3.16
C GLY A 510 -29.15 -7.38 3.02
N GLU A 511 -30.02 -8.23 2.48
CA GLU A 511 -29.73 -9.64 2.25
C GLU A 511 -28.86 -9.84 1.01
N VAL A 512 -27.90 -10.76 1.09
CA VAL A 512 -27.03 -11.15 -0.01
C VAL A 512 -27.10 -12.67 -0.24
N GLY A 513 -26.72 -13.12 -1.42
CA GLY A 513 -26.59 -14.56 -1.71
C GLY A 513 -27.81 -15.21 -2.35
N GLU A 514 -28.61 -14.48 -3.13
CA GLU A 514 -29.71 -15.11 -3.86
C GLU A 514 -29.25 -16.30 -4.71
N GLY A 515 -30.04 -17.37 -4.74
CA GLY A 515 -29.71 -18.59 -5.47
C GLY A 515 -28.66 -19.47 -4.78
N LEU A 516 -28.25 -19.15 -3.54
CA LEU A 516 -27.57 -20.11 -2.69
C LEU A 516 -28.51 -21.27 -2.34
N THR A 517 -27.95 -22.48 -2.34
CA THR A 517 -28.73 -23.73 -2.20
C THR A 517 -28.14 -24.65 -1.14
N LEU A 518 -29.00 -25.44 -0.48
CA LEU A 518 -28.58 -26.46 0.48
C LEU A 518 -29.30 -27.78 0.26
N GLU A 519 -28.52 -28.84 0.03
CA GLU A 519 -29.02 -30.20 -0.10
C GLU A 519 -29.45 -30.78 1.27
N PRO A 520 -30.52 -31.59 1.32
CA PRO A 520 -30.95 -32.30 2.52
C PRO A 520 -29.82 -33.11 3.14
N GLY A 521 -29.69 -33.05 4.47
CA GLY A 521 -28.77 -33.87 5.25
C GLY A 521 -27.28 -33.57 5.05
N LYS A 522 -26.89 -32.58 4.24
CA LYS A 522 -25.48 -32.27 3.98
C LYS A 522 -25.02 -31.04 4.77
N VAL A 523 -23.92 -31.17 5.53
CA VAL A 523 -23.23 -30.02 6.12
C VAL A 523 -22.49 -29.28 5.01
N THR A 524 -22.77 -27.99 4.88
CA THR A 524 -22.23 -27.14 3.82
C THR A 524 -21.48 -25.96 4.45
N PRO A 525 -20.20 -25.74 4.08
CA PRO A 525 -19.41 -24.65 4.64
C PRO A 525 -19.84 -23.30 4.04
N LEU A 526 -19.99 -22.30 4.89
CA LEU A 526 -20.15 -20.89 4.55
C LEU A 526 -18.82 -20.18 4.85
N ARG A 527 -18.19 -19.55 3.87
CA ARG A 527 -16.97 -18.75 4.04
C ARG A 527 -17.22 -17.30 3.68
N LEU A 528 -16.72 -16.40 4.51
CA LEU A 528 -16.60 -14.97 4.26
C LEU A 528 -15.11 -14.58 4.23
N GLU A 529 -14.66 -13.98 3.13
CA GLU A 529 -13.27 -13.54 2.90
C GLU A 529 -13.22 -12.26 2.03
N LEU A 530 -12.06 -11.63 1.88
CA LEU A 530 -11.88 -10.55 0.91
C LEU A 530 -11.99 -11.10 -0.51
N ALA A 531 -12.73 -10.44 -1.39
CA ALA A 531 -12.85 -10.86 -2.80
C ALA A 531 -11.56 -10.57 -3.58
N HIS A 532 -10.96 -9.40 -3.33
CA HIS A 532 -9.77 -8.91 -4.04
C HIS A 532 -8.72 -8.44 -3.04
N PRO A 533 -8.12 -9.35 -2.27
CA PRO A 533 -7.04 -8.97 -1.37
C PRO A 533 -5.84 -8.46 -2.19
N SER A 534 -5.24 -7.34 -1.77
CA SER A 534 -4.06 -6.77 -2.45
C SER A 534 -2.84 -7.69 -2.36
N TYR A 535 -2.81 -8.50 -1.30
CA TYR A 535 -1.85 -9.54 -1.04
C TYR A 535 -2.58 -10.75 -0.48
N TYR A 536 -2.21 -11.97 -0.90
CA TYR A 536 -3.01 -13.16 -0.64
C TYR A 536 -3.31 -13.37 0.86
N ALA A 537 -2.42 -12.96 1.76
CA ALA A 537 -2.56 -13.14 3.21
C ALA A 537 -3.24 -11.96 3.92
N ASP A 538 -3.72 -10.94 3.20
CA ASP A 538 -4.34 -9.77 3.82
C ASP A 538 -5.50 -10.17 4.76
N PRO A 539 -5.52 -9.64 6.00
CA PRO A 539 -6.60 -9.95 6.93
C PRO A 539 -7.89 -9.29 6.46
N ILE A 540 -9.03 -9.90 6.80
CA ILE A 540 -10.36 -9.41 6.40
C ILE A 540 -10.75 -8.07 7.07
N GLY A 541 -9.98 -7.60 8.06
CA GLY A 541 -10.23 -6.32 8.74
C GLY A 541 -11.41 -6.35 9.72
N MET A 542 -11.96 -7.53 10.03
CA MET A 542 -13.09 -7.72 10.93
C MET A 542 -12.72 -8.56 12.15
N SER A 543 -13.30 -8.25 13.31
CA SER A 543 -13.06 -8.98 14.56
C SER A 543 -14.16 -9.97 14.93
N SER A 544 -15.39 -9.74 14.46
CA SER A 544 -16.53 -10.65 14.62
C SER A 544 -17.55 -10.44 13.51
N VAL A 545 -18.34 -11.48 13.25
CA VAL A 545 -19.43 -11.46 12.28
C VAL A 545 -20.53 -12.39 12.76
N SER A 546 -21.79 -12.04 12.49
CA SER A 546 -22.94 -12.93 12.61
C SER A 546 -23.80 -12.83 11.35
N ALA A 547 -24.72 -13.77 11.14
CA ALA A 547 -25.63 -13.74 10.01
C ALA A 547 -27.00 -14.31 10.37
N THR A 548 -28.05 -13.81 9.72
CA THR A 548 -29.38 -14.43 9.71
C THR A 548 -29.60 -15.09 8.36
N VAL A 549 -30.05 -16.35 8.39
CA VAL A 549 -30.41 -17.14 7.23
C VAL A 549 -31.87 -16.86 6.89
N HIS A 550 -32.13 -16.50 5.65
CA HIS A 550 -33.48 -16.38 5.11
C HIS A 550 -33.71 -17.46 4.06
N VAL A 551 -34.79 -18.23 4.23
CA VAL A 551 -35.12 -19.36 3.35
C VAL A 551 -36.42 -19.05 2.65
N TYR A 552 -36.42 -19.20 1.33
CA TYR A 552 -37.55 -18.83 0.51
C TYR A 552 -38.14 -20.01 -0.24
N GLY A 553 -39.47 -20.08 -0.26
CA GLY A 553 -40.22 -21.04 -1.06
C GLY A 553 -40.35 -20.62 -2.53
N GLU A 554 -40.86 -21.51 -3.38
CA GLU A 554 -41.05 -21.30 -4.83
C GLU A 554 -41.93 -20.07 -5.16
N ASP A 555 -42.82 -19.67 -4.23
CA ASP A 555 -43.74 -18.53 -4.39
C ASP A 555 -43.30 -17.26 -3.61
N ALA A 556 -42.05 -17.17 -3.19
CA ALA A 556 -41.62 -16.08 -2.31
C ALA A 556 -41.74 -14.70 -2.99
N ALA A 557 -42.25 -13.72 -2.23
CA ALA A 557 -42.54 -12.39 -2.75
C ALA A 557 -41.27 -11.71 -3.28
N THR A 558 -41.33 -11.34 -4.55
CA THR A 558 -40.30 -10.56 -5.23
C THR A 558 -40.40 -9.08 -4.83
N LYS A 559 -39.28 -8.36 -4.90
CA LYS A 559 -39.17 -6.93 -4.57
C LYS A 559 -38.56 -6.19 -5.78
N PRO A 560 -39.18 -5.09 -6.26
CA PRO A 560 -38.57 -4.28 -7.31
C PRO A 560 -37.24 -3.67 -6.83
N PRO A 561 -36.34 -3.26 -7.75
CA PRO A 561 -35.08 -2.65 -7.37
C PRO A 561 -35.27 -1.30 -6.69
N VAL A 562 -34.47 -1.01 -5.68
CA VAL A 562 -34.42 0.24 -4.93
C VAL A 562 -32.96 0.67 -4.81
N ILE A 563 -32.64 1.93 -5.14
CA ILE A 563 -31.33 2.50 -4.82
C ILE A 563 -31.31 2.81 -3.33
N ALA A 564 -30.43 2.13 -2.60
CA ALA A 564 -30.15 2.38 -1.20
C ALA A 564 -29.09 3.47 -1.02
N THR A 565 -28.18 3.62 -1.97
CA THR A 565 -27.15 4.68 -1.99
C THR A 565 -26.85 5.08 -3.42
N ASP A 566 -27.09 6.36 -3.71
CA ASP A 566 -26.78 6.97 -5.00
C ASP A 566 -25.28 7.23 -5.17
N PRO A 567 -24.78 7.32 -6.42
CA PRO A 567 -23.41 7.74 -6.66
C PRO A 567 -23.18 9.18 -6.24
N SER A 568 -22.01 9.42 -5.64
CA SER A 568 -21.54 10.76 -5.27
C SER A 568 -20.68 11.37 -6.36
N SER A 569 -20.78 12.69 -6.54
CA SER A 569 -19.89 13.46 -7.42
C SER A 569 -18.43 13.32 -7.00
N VAL A 570 -17.53 13.27 -7.98
CA VAL A 570 -16.09 13.04 -7.79
C VAL A 570 -15.31 14.20 -8.40
N SER A 571 -14.29 14.69 -7.69
CA SER A 571 -13.36 15.71 -8.18
C SER A 571 -11.95 15.16 -8.16
N VAL A 572 -11.29 15.15 -9.32
CA VAL A 572 -9.93 14.64 -9.51
C VAL A 572 -9.14 15.53 -10.46
N LYS A 573 -7.83 15.32 -10.58
CA LYS A 573 -6.99 15.96 -11.61
C LYS A 573 -6.91 15.08 -12.86
N GLU A 574 -6.63 15.70 -14.00
CA GLU A 574 -6.36 14.96 -15.23
C GLU A 574 -5.28 13.87 -15.03
N GLY A 575 -5.56 12.66 -15.51
CA GLY A 575 -4.72 11.48 -15.34
C GLY A 575 -4.99 10.67 -14.07
N GLU A 576 -5.73 11.21 -13.09
CA GLU A 576 -6.15 10.46 -11.90
C GLU A 576 -7.40 9.61 -12.19
N SER A 577 -7.64 8.61 -11.34
CA SER A 577 -8.81 7.73 -11.45
C SER A 577 -9.99 8.28 -10.64
N ALA A 578 -11.16 8.36 -11.27
CA ALA A 578 -12.42 8.67 -10.60
C ALA A 578 -13.26 7.39 -10.44
N THR A 579 -13.83 7.17 -9.26
CA THR A 579 -14.66 5.98 -8.96
C THR A 579 -16.04 6.41 -8.47
N PHE A 580 -17.09 5.86 -9.10
CA PHE A 580 -18.49 6.03 -8.71
C PHE A 580 -19.01 4.71 -8.14
N THR A 581 -19.80 4.78 -7.07
CA THR A 581 -20.37 3.61 -6.39
C THR A 581 -21.88 3.75 -6.29
N VAL A 582 -22.62 2.68 -6.55
CA VAL A 582 -24.07 2.61 -6.34
C VAL A 582 -24.41 1.40 -5.49
N VAL A 583 -25.37 1.54 -4.58
CA VAL A 583 -25.92 0.41 -3.82
C VAL A 583 -27.38 0.27 -4.19
N ALA A 584 -27.74 -0.86 -4.79
CA ALA A 584 -29.12 -1.22 -5.07
C ALA A 584 -29.49 -2.50 -4.34
N SER A 585 -30.74 -2.56 -3.87
CA SER A 585 -31.35 -3.74 -3.28
C SER A 585 -32.59 -4.13 -4.07
N GLY A 586 -33.00 -5.39 -3.99
CA GLY A 586 -34.16 -5.90 -4.73
C GLY A 586 -34.18 -7.41 -4.69
N ARG A 587 -35.29 -8.01 -5.10
CA ARG A 587 -35.41 -9.46 -5.23
C ARG A 587 -36.19 -9.87 -6.48
N PRO A 588 -35.59 -10.51 -7.47
CA PRO A 588 -34.18 -10.89 -7.52
C PRO A 588 -33.18 -9.74 -7.40
N ALA A 589 -31.96 -10.02 -6.96
CA ALA A 589 -30.88 -9.07 -6.85
C ALA A 589 -30.74 -8.34 -8.18
N PRO A 590 -30.80 -6.99 -8.18
CA PRO A 590 -30.81 -6.24 -9.41
C PRO A 590 -29.44 -6.30 -10.10
N THR A 591 -29.48 -6.46 -11.42
CA THR A 591 -28.33 -6.17 -12.28
C THR A 591 -28.10 -4.67 -12.37
N ILE A 592 -26.85 -4.23 -12.38
CA ILE A 592 -26.48 -2.82 -12.52
C ILE A 592 -26.00 -2.57 -13.96
N GLN A 593 -26.32 -1.40 -14.49
CA GLN A 593 -25.73 -0.87 -15.73
C GLN A 593 -25.44 0.62 -15.54
N TRP A 594 -24.17 1.02 -15.75
CA TRP A 594 -23.77 2.44 -15.69
C TRP A 594 -24.00 3.16 -17.02
N TYR A 595 -24.31 4.45 -16.90
CA TYR A 595 -24.54 5.37 -18.00
C TYR A 595 -23.68 6.62 -17.82
N ARG A 596 -23.15 7.15 -18.92
CA ARG A 596 -22.43 8.44 -18.98
C ARG A 596 -23.24 9.46 -19.75
N ILE A 597 -23.32 10.67 -19.21
CA ILE A 597 -23.86 11.85 -19.88
C ILE A 597 -22.67 12.79 -20.12
N PRO A 598 -22.21 12.97 -21.36
CA PRO A 598 -21.17 13.96 -21.67
C PRO A 598 -21.60 15.36 -21.24
N LYS A 599 -20.63 16.23 -20.92
CA LYS A 599 -20.90 17.64 -20.59
C LYS A 599 -21.78 18.29 -21.68
N GLY A 600 -22.90 18.87 -21.27
CA GLY A 600 -23.86 19.54 -22.17
C GLY A 600 -24.87 18.61 -22.87
N ALA A 601 -24.75 17.30 -22.72
CA ALA A 601 -25.78 16.36 -23.18
C ALA A 601 -26.90 16.21 -22.14
N THR A 602 -28.10 15.82 -22.60
CA THR A 602 -29.26 15.56 -21.73
C THR A 602 -29.56 14.07 -21.55
N GLU A 603 -29.15 13.25 -22.52
CA GLU A 603 -29.32 11.80 -22.54
C GLU A 603 -28.02 11.07 -22.23
N GLY A 604 -28.12 9.98 -21.47
CA GLY A 604 -26.98 9.14 -21.12
C GLY A 604 -26.86 7.92 -22.02
N THR A 605 -25.64 7.57 -22.39
CA THR A 605 -25.33 6.34 -23.11
C THR A 605 -24.82 5.28 -22.14
N ALA A 606 -25.27 4.03 -22.31
CA ALA A 606 -24.77 2.90 -21.53
C ALA A 606 -23.27 2.75 -21.75
N ILE A 607 -22.54 2.49 -20.67
CA ILE A 607 -21.10 2.23 -20.71
C ILE A 607 -20.93 0.71 -20.82
N ASP A 608 -20.39 0.25 -21.94
CA ASP A 608 -20.26 -1.18 -22.22
C ASP A 608 -19.46 -1.91 -21.12
N GLY A 609 -20.02 -3.00 -20.59
CA GLY A 609 -19.39 -3.83 -19.56
C GLY A 609 -19.38 -3.25 -18.15
N ALA A 610 -19.84 -2.01 -17.95
CA ALA A 610 -19.93 -1.39 -16.63
C ALA A 610 -21.20 -1.87 -15.88
N THR A 611 -21.14 -3.11 -15.38
CA THR A 611 -22.26 -3.76 -14.68
C THR A 611 -22.02 -4.04 -13.19
N SER A 612 -20.90 -3.55 -12.65
CA SER A 612 -20.55 -3.69 -11.24
C SER A 612 -21.21 -2.61 -10.39
N ALA A 613 -21.24 -2.80 -9.06
CA ALA A 613 -21.65 -1.78 -8.10
C ALA A 613 -20.69 -0.56 -8.07
N MET A 614 -19.49 -0.70 -8.64
CA MET A 614 -18.52 0.38 -8.81
C MET A 614 -18.17 0.57 -10.28
N TYR A 615 -17.95 1.81 -10.70
CA TYR A 615 -17.42 2.17 -12.00
C TYR A 615 -16.23 3.14 -11.85
N THR A 616 -15.07 2.75 -12.37
CA THR A 616 -13.83 3.54 -12.31
C THR A 616 -13.37 3.89 -13.72
N LEU A 617 -12.92 5.13 -13.91
CA LEU A 617 -12.27 5.58 -15.14
C LEU A 617 -11.01 6.42 -14.84
N THR A 618 -10.01 6.34 -15.71
CA THR A 618 -8.92 7.32 -15.76
C THR A 618 -9.41 8.58 -16.45
N THR A 619 -9.20 9.73 -15.83
CA THR A 619 -9.83 10.99 -16.26
C THR A 619 -8.97 11.80 -17.23
N THR A 620 -9.63 12.49 -18.14
CA THR A 620 -9.05 13.50 -19.02
C THR A 620 -9.77 14.83 -18.83
N LEU A 621 -9.20 15.95 -19.27
CA LEU A 621 -9.92 17.23 -19.24
C LEU A 621 -11.24 17.21 -20.04
N ALA A 622 -11.37 16.33 -21.03
CA ALA A 622 -12.62 16.14 -21.78
C ALA A 622 -13.73 15.47 -20.96
N ASP A 623 -13.40 14.85 -19.83
CA ASP A 623 -14.36 14.24 -18.92
C ASP A 623 -14.97 15.23 -17.93
N ASP A 624 -14.36 16.43 -17.77
CA ASP A 624 -14.86 17.46 -16.86
C ASP A 624 -16.31 17.83 -17.16
N GLY A 625 -17.16 17.78 -16.13
CA GLY A 625 -18.59 18.07 -16.21
C GLY A 625 -19.43 16.92 -16.78
N SER A 626 -18.85 15.75 -17.08
CA SER A 626 -19.64 14.56 -17.41
C SER A 626 -20.39 14.06 -16.17
N GLN A 627 -21.59 13.52 -16.36
CA GLN A 627 -22.38 12.91 -15.29
C GLN A 627 -22.48 11.39 -15.44
N PHE A 628 -22.56 10.69 -14.32
CA PHE A 628 -22.66 9.24 -14.25
C PHE A 628 -23.84 8.85 -13.36
N TYR A 629 -24.60 7.85 -13.81
CA TYR A 629 -25.69 7.26 -13.03
C TYR A 629 -25.81 5.77 -13.37
N ALA A 630 -26.48 5.03 -12.50
CA ALA A 630 -26.68 3.61 -12.65
C ALA A 630 -28.17 3.27 -12.75
N VAL A 631 -28.50 2.24 -13.53
CA VAL A 631 -29.83 1.65 -13.58
C VAL A 631 -29.77 0.24 -13.00
N ALA A 632 -30.54 0.02 -11.94
CA ALA A 632 -30.70 -1.27 -11.28
C ALA A 632 -31.94 -1.96 -11.82
N THR A 633 -31.81 -3.17 -12.39
CA THR A 633 -32.91 -3.88 -13.06
C THR A 633 -33.05 -5.32 -12.55
N ASN A 634 -34.28 -5.72 -12.23
CA ASN A 634 -34.64 -7.12 -11.99
C ASN A 634 -35.97 -7.48 -12.68
N ALA A 635 -36.47 -8.70 -12.49
CA ALA A 635 -37.71 -9.19 -13.12
C ALA A 635 -38.98 -8.37 -12.79
N ASN A 636 -38.93 -7.50 -11.77
CA ASN A 636 -40.05 -6.69 -11.29
C ASN A 636 -39.95 -5.21 -11.68
N GLY A 637 -38.93 -4.83 -12.44
CA GLY A 637 -38.76 -3.47 -12.96
C GLY A 637 -37.32 -2.97 -12.88
N SER A 638 -37.16 -1.68 -13.15
CA SER A 638 -35.90 -0.96 -13.10
C SER A 638 -36.04 0.33 -12.29
N THR A 639 -35.00 0.67 -11.54
CA THR A 639 -34.87 1.91 -10.78
C THR A 639 -33.56 2.59 -11.19
N THR A 640 -33.59 3.91 -11.36
CA THR A 640 -32.43 4.72 -11.77
C THR A 640 -31.92 5.50 -10.58
N SER A 641 -30.60 5.56 -10.41
CA SER A 641 -29.97 6.39 -9.38
C SER A 641 -30.00 7.87 -9.72
N GLU A 642 -29.74 8.71 -8.73
CA GLU A 642 -29.33 10.09 -8.93
C GLU A 642 -28.01 10.16 -9.73
N ARG A 643 -27.75 11.33 -10.31
CA ARG A 643 -26.58 11.58 -11.14
C ARG A 643 -25.43 12.16 -10.31
N ALA A 644 -24.25 11.57 -10.46
CA ALA A 644 -23.00 12.10 -9.94
C ALA A 644 -22.25 12.87 -11.03
N THR A 645 -21.69 14.03 -10.71
CA THR A 645 -20.88 14.83 -11.64
C THR A 645 -19.40 14.54 -11.42
N LEU A 646 -18.66 14.38 -12.52
CA LEU A 646 -17.20 14.34 -12.53
C LEU A 646 -16.65 15.75 -12.74
N THR A 647 -15.78 16.22 -11.86
CA THR A 647 -14.99 17.44 -12.07
C THR A 647 -13.54 17.05 -12.31
N VAL A 648 -12.96 17.51 -13.42
CA VAL A 648 -11.55 17.22 -13.75
C VAL A 648 -10.77 18.53 -13.86
N ALA A 649 -9.82 18.72 -12.94
CA ALA A 649 -8.94 19.89 -12.95
C ALA A 649 -7.65 19.63 -13.75
N LYS A 650 -7.10 20.68 -14.37
CA LYS A 650 -5.79 20.63 -15.04
C LYS A 650 -4.68 20.29 -14.03
N GLY A 651 -3.73 19.45 -14.42
CA GLY A 651 -2.53 19.14 -13.63
C GLY A 651 -1.60 20.35 -13.42
N SER A 652 -0.62 20.20 -12.51
CA SER A 652 0.40 21.23 -12.23
C SER A 652 1.30 21.47 -13.46
N ASP A 653 1.67 22.73 -13.70
CA ASP A 653 2.64 23.09 -14.74
C ASP A 653 4.10 22.73 -14.36
N ASN A 654 4.37 22.43 -13.08
CA ASN A 654 5.65 21.85 -12.63
C ASN A 654 5.69 20.36 -12.99
N LEU A 655 6.44 20.04 -14.04
CA LEU A 655 6.63 18.69 -14.58
C LEU A 655 7.29 17.73 -13.59
N ALA A 656 8.02 18.25 -12.59
CA ALA A 656 8.72 17.46 -11.58
C ALA A 656 7.85 17.14 -10.35
N LEU A 657 6.69 17.81 -10.17
CA LEU A 657 5.86 17.66 -8.97
C LEU A 657 5.34 16.21 -8.80
N ASN A 658 5.60 15.64 -7.62
CA ASN A 658 5.32 14.26 -7.20
C ASN A 658 5.89 13.17 -8.12
N LYS A 659 6.92 13.50 -8.90
CA LYS A 659 7.60 12.54 -9.77
C LYS A 659 8.61 11.70 -8.99
N THR A 660 9.03 10.60 -9.60
CA THR A 660 10.02 9.71 -9.00
C THR A 660 11.39 10.40 -8.97
N ALA A 661 11.85 10.70 -7.76
CA ALA A 661 13.17 11.27 -7.51
C ALA A 661 14.11 10.27 -6.82
N SER A 662 15.40 10.40 -7.09
CA SER A 662 16.48 9.60 -6.53
C SER A 662 17.68 10.48 -6.22
N MET A 663 18.57 10.02 -5.35
CA MET A 663 19.79 10.75 -5.05
C MET A 663 20.94 9.77 -4.78
N SER A 664 22.15 10.29 -4.79
CA SER A 664 23.38 9.51 -4.72
C SER A 664 23.59 8.78 -3.38
N SER A 665 23.06 9.30 -2.28
CA SER A 665 22.91 8.62 -0.98
C SER A 665 21.93 9.39 -0.11
N MET A 666 21.35 8.78 0.92
CA MET A 666 20.46 9.49 1.86
C MET A 666 21.20 9.81 3.17
N GLY A 667 21.20 11.08 3.55
CA GLY A 667 21.74 11.58 4.81
C GLY A 667 20.63 12.06 5.74
N TRP A 668 20.75 11.77 7.04
CA TRP A 668 19.88 12.28 8.11
C TRP A 668 18.35 12.09 7.91
N GLY A 669 17.93 11.21 7.01
CA GLY A 669 16.50 10.99 6.70
C GLY A 669 15.89 11.99 5.71
N GLY A 670 16.71 12.80 5.03
CA GLY A 670 16.25 13.68 3.96
C GLY A 670 16.05 12.92 2.66
N VAL A 671 14.88 12.29 2.48
CA VAL A 671 14.54 11.48 1.29
C VAL A 671 14.46 12.32 0.00
N ALA A 672 14.66 11.68 -1.16
CA ALA A 672 14.74 12.39 -2.45
C ALA A 672 13.42 12.99 -2.91
N SER A 673 12.30 12.37 -2.52
CA SER A 673 10.95 12.84 -2.84
C SER A 673 10.60 14.20 -2.23
N ARG A 674 11.35 14.67 -1.22
CA ARG A 674 11.13 16.01 -0.62
C ARG A 674 11.44 17.16 -1.57
N ALA A 675 12.25 16.91 -2.59
CA ALA A 675 12.61 17.93 -3.57
C ALA A 675 11.72 17.96 -4.82
N VAL A 676 10.60 17.24 -4.77
CA VAL A 676 9.57 17.21 -5.81
C VAL A 676 8.18 17.24 -5.18
N ASP A 677 8.05 17.61 -3.91
CA ASP A 677 6.76 17.59 -3.20
C ASP A 677 6.03 18.94 -3.25
N GLY A 678 6.66 19.94 -3.90
CA GLY A 678 6.16 21.30 -4.03
C GLY A 678 6.44 22.19 -2.81
N ASN A 679 7.15 21.68 -1.79
CA ASN A 679 7.54 22.47 -0.62
C ASN A 679 8.89 23.16 -0.85
N THR A 680 8.85 24.44 -1.19
CA THR A 680 10.03 25.27 -1.46
C THR A 680 10.65 25.92 -0.21
N ASP A 681 10.18 25.61 1.01
CA ASP A 681 10.52 26.34 2.24
C ASP A 681 11.97 26.12 2.73
N GLY A 682 12.63 25.05 2.28
CA GLY A 682 14.04 24.75 2.53
C GLY A 682 14.45 24.71 4.01
N VAL A 683 13.51 24.53 4.94
CA VAL A 683 13.79 24.38 6.37
C VAL A 683 13.79 22.88 6.71
N TRP A 684 14.90 22.41 7.30
CA TRP A 684 15.07 20.98 7.59
C TRP A 684 13.97 20.40 8.48
N ASP A 685 13.61 21.10 9.56
CA ASP A 685 12.63 20.63 10.55
C ASP A 685 11.18 20.60 9.99
N ASN A 686 10.92 21.28 8.87
CA ASN A 686 9.63 21.22 8.16
C ASN A 686 9.55 20.04 7.19
N GLY A 687 10.63 19.25 7.06
CA GLY A 687 10.68 18.14 6.12
C GLY A 687 10.79 18.54 4.65
N SER A 688 11.11 19.79 4.33
CA SER A 688 11.24 20.30 2.95
C SER A 688 12.56 19.90 2.26
N VAL A 689 13.53 19.34 2.99
CA VAL A 689 14.90 19.22 2.47
C VAL A 689 15.25 17.78 2.11
N ALA A 690 15.59 17.55 0.84
CA ALA A 690 16.31 16.38 0.37
C ALA A 690 17.81 16.53 0.72
N HIS A 691 18.45 15.47 1.23
CA HIS A 691 19.79 15.59 1.81
C HIS A 691 20.61 14.31 1.65
N THR A 692 21.81 14.45 1.11
CA THR A 692 22.73 13.33 0.92
C THR A 692 23.63 13.10 2.13
N GLY A 693 24.14 11.88 2.29
CA GLY A 693 25.28 11.65 3.16
C GLY A 693 26.51 12.45 2.70
N ARG A 694 27.52 12.53 3.55
CA ARG A 694 28.80 13.16 3.21
C ARG A 694 29.60 12.24 2.28
N GLN A 695 29.82 12.68 1.04
CA GLN A 695 30.45 11.85 0.00
C GLN A 695 31.12 12.69 -1.09
N ALA A 696 31.87 12.04 -1.98
CA ALA A 696 32.34 12.67 -3.19
C ALA A 696 31.18 12.84 -4.20
N ASN A 697 31.16 13.96 -4.90
CA ASN A 697 30.28 14.23 -6.04
C ASN A 697 28.79 13.89 -5.80
N PRO A 698 28.16 14.38 -4.72
CA PRO A 698 26.76 14.13 -4.48
C PRO A 698 25.84 14.70 -5.57
N TRP A 699 24.73 14.01 -5.83
CA TRP A 699 23.74 14.40 -6.81
C TRP A 699 22.32 13.99 -6.41
N TRP A 700 21.34 14.69 -6.96
CA TRP A 700 19.91 14.39 -6.89
C TRP A 700 19.30 14.44 -8.30
N GLU A 701 18.34 13.58 -8.62
CA GLU A 701 17.76 13.44 -9.95
C GLU A 701 16.27 13.09 -9.91
N VAL A 702 15.49 13.64 -10.83
CA VAL A 702 14.07 13.32 -11.06
C VAL A 702 13.83 12.77 -12.47
N ASP A 703 12.96 11.75 -12.59
CA ASP A 703 12.38 11.28 -13.86
C ASP A 703 11.01 11.94 -14.09
N LEU A 704 10.90 12.79 -15.11
CA LEU A 704 9.65 13.48 -15.47
C LEU A 704 8.56 12.52 -16.00
N GLY A 705 8.94 11.27 -16.30
CA GLY A 705 8.09 10.17 -16.77
C GLY A 705 8.07 10.04 -18.30
N GLN A 706 8.19 11.15 -19.02
CA GLN A 706 8.32 11.20 -20.48
C GLN A 706 9.24 12.36 -20.89
N THR A 707 9.63 12.41 -22.16
CA THR A 707 10.46 13.50 -22.70
C THR A 707 9.61 14.76 -22.90
N HIS A 708 10.14 15.90 -22.48
CA HIS A 708 9.54 17.22 -22.65
C HIS A 708 10.57 18.21 -23.22
N PRO A 709 10.14 19.18 -24.06
CA PRO A 709 10.98 20.33 -24.40
C PRO A 709 11.15 21.16 -23.13
N LEU A 710 12.31 21.10 -22.50
CA LEU A 710 12.53 21.68 -21.18
C LEU A 710 12.88 23.17 -21.31
N GLY A 711 12.11 24.01 -20.63
CA GLY A 711 12.37 25.44 -20.50
C GLY A 711 13.12 25.73 -19.19
N VAL A 712 12.49 26.48 -18.30
CA VAL A 712 13.08 26.85 -17.00
C VAL A 712 13.03 25.69 -16.02
N VAL A 713 14.16 25.43 -15.36
CA VAL A 713 14.28 24.60 -14.16
C VAL A 713 14.67 25.48 -12.98
N ASN A 714 13.85 25.46 -11.94
CA ASN A 714 14.12 26.14 -10.68
C ASN A 714 14.72 25.15 -9.67
N VAL A 715 15.91 25.43 -9.16
CA VAL A 715 16.51 24.70 -8.05
C VAL A 715 16.41 25.56 -6.79
N TRP A 716 15.61 25.12 -5.83
CA TRP A 716 15.41 25.81 -4.55
C TRP A 716 16.42 25.32 -3.52
N ASN A 717 17.29 26.20 -3.05
CA ASN A 717 18.27 25.88 -2.01
C ASN A 717 17.64 25.83 -0.59
N ARG A 718 18.38 25.28 0.38
CA ARG A 718 18.05 25.29 1.81
C ARG A 718 18.04 26.72 2.37
N SER A 719 17.28 26.95 3.44
CA SER A 719 17.14 28.25 4.08
C SER A 719 18.41 28.71 4.76
N SER A 720 18.75 30.00 4.60
CA SER A 720 19.78 30.67 5.38
C SER A 720 19.36 30.85 6.86
N SER A 721 18.08 30.69 7.18
CA SER A 721 17.58 30.67 8.56
C SER A 721 17.86 29.35 9.28
N ASP A 722 18.30 28.32 8.56
CA ASP A 722 18.64 27.01 9.09
C ASP A 722 20.14 26.94 9.44
N ASN A 723 20.51 26.30 10.55
CA ASN A 723 21.86 26.37 11.12
C ASN A 723 22.58 25.02 11.11
N CYS A 724 23.71 24.98 10.41
CA CYS A 724 24.50 23.78 10.18
C CYS A 724 25.84 23.87 10.89
N GLN A 725 25.86 23.50 12.18
CA GLN A 725 27.07 23.52 13.01
C GLN A 725 27.71 24.92 13.12
N GLY A 726 26.89 25.97 13.21
CA GLY A 726 27.34 27.35 13.38
C GLY A 726 27.53 28.15 12.09
N THR A 727 27.23 27.56 10.92
CA THR A 727 27.24 28.24 9.62
C THR A 727 25.85 28.14 8.98
N PRO A 728 25.35 29.19 8.28
CA PRO A 728 24.11 29.12 7.52
C PRO A 728 24.11 27.93 6.54
N CYS A 729 23.03 27.15 6.54
CA CYS A 729 22.96 25.88 5.80
C CYS A 729 22.82 26.04 4.28
N ASP A 730 22.36 27.20 3.81
CA ASP A 730 22.29 27.57 2.39
C ASP A 730 23.66 27.50 1.70
N GLN A 731 24.73 27.71 2.47
CA GLN A 731 26.12 27.64 1.99
C GLN A 731 26.56 26.24 1.55
N ARG A 732 25.73 25.20 1.75
CA ARG A 732 26.07 23.81 1.38
C ARG A 732 25.84 23.49 -0.08
N LEU A 733 24.89 24.17 -0.73
CA LEU A 733 24.69 24.09 -2.18
C LEU A 733 25.40 25.28 -2.84
N HIS A 734 26.53 25.04 -3.48
CA HIS A 734 27.30 26.05 -4.19
C HIS A 734 28.09 25.45 -5.35
N ASP A 735 28.36 26.23 -6.38
CA ASP A 735 29.16 25.83 -7.55
C ASP A 735 28.69 24.49 -8.17
N TYR A 736 27.38 24.34 -8.32
CA TYR A 736 26.74 23.09 -8.73
C TYR A 736 26.27 23.15 -10.19
N TRP A 737 25.91 21.99 -10.72
CA TRP A 737 25.45 21.80 -12.09
C TRP A 737 24.00 21.35 -12.11
N VAL A 738 23.22 21.92 -13.01
CA VAL A 738 21.89 21.43 -13.38
C VAL A 738 22.02 20.78 -14.76
N ILE A 739 21.57 19.55 -14.87
CA ILE A 739 21.82 18.68 -16.00
C ILE A 739 20.49 18.13 -16.50
N ALA A 740 20.15 18.38 -17.76
CA ALA A 740 19.00 17.81 -18.43
C ALA A 740 19.45 16.70 -19.38
N SER A 741 18.72 15.59 -19.43
CA SER A 741 19.07 14.46 -20.29
C SER A 741 17.85 13.67 -20.76
N THR A 742 17.96 13.07 -21.94
CA THR A 742 16.94 12.18 -22.51
C THR A 742 16.96 10.79 -21.87
N GLU A 743 18.14 10.32 -21.47
CA GLU A 743 18.37 9.05 -20.79
C GLU A 743 18.98 9.26 -19.40
N ARG A 744 18.77 8.29 -18.51
CA ARG A 744 19.28 8.38 -17.14
C ARG A 744 20.80 8.35 -17.12
N LEU A 745 21.41 9.32 -16.44
CA LEU A 745 22.87 9.43 -16.38
C LEU A 745 23.49 8.43 -15.40
N SER A 746 24.68 7.92 -15.72
CA SER A 746 25.43 7.07 -14.80
C SER A 746 25.76 7.80 -13.48
N SER A 747 25.90 7.07 -12.37
CA SER A 747 26.28 7.64 -11.07
C SER A 747 27.70 8.23 -11.06
N ALA A 748 28.56 7.83 -12.01
CA ALA A 748 29.92 8.32 -12.19
C ALA A 748 30.03 9.50 -13.18
N PHE A 749 28.90 10.03 -13.67
CA PHE A 749 28.89 11.15 -14.60
C PHE A 749 29.63 12.37 -14.03
N ASN A 750 30.57 12.94 -14.79
CA ASN A 750 31.30 14.13 -14.39
C ASN A 750 31.01 15.29 -15.35
N PRO A 751 30.28 16.34 -14.91
CA PRO A 751 29.91 17.46 -15.77
C PRO A 751 31.12 18.26 -16.29
N GLU A 752 32.27 18.24 -15.61
CA GLU A 752 33.47 19.00 -16.03
C GLU A 752 34.20 18.38 -17.22
N THR A 753 34.05 17.07 -17.44
CA THR A 753 34.68 16.34 -18.54
C THR A 753 33.70 15.94 -19.63
N ALA A 754 32.40 16.20 -19.45
CA ALA A 754 31.30 15.72 -20.28
C ALA A 754 31.09 16.51 -21.59
N GLY A 755 32.16 17.03 -22.21
CA GLY A 755 32.03 17.78 -23.47
C GLY A 755 31.10 17.08 -24.48
N ALA A 756 30.10 17.80 -24.99
CA ALA A 756 29.10 17.38 -25.98
C ALA A 756 28.70 15.88 -25.95
N VAL A 757 28.23 15.39 -24.80
CA VAL A 757 27.55 14.08 -24.75
C VAL A 757 26.18 14.21 -25.41
N ASP A 758 25.91 13.37 -26.41
CA ASP A 758 24.65 13.40 -27.16
C ASP A 758 23.46 13.13 -26.23
N GLY A 759 22.39 13.90 -26.36
CA GLY A 759 21.22 13.80 -25.50
C GLY A 759 21.40 14.30 -24.05
N VAL A 760 22.44 15.10 -23.77
CA VAL A 760 22.68 15.75 -22.46
C VAL A 760 22.99 17.24 -22.62
N HIS A 761 22.33 18.08 -21.84
CA HIS A 761 22.61 19.52 -21.72
C HIS A 761 22.96 19.85 -20.27
N VAL A 762 24.09 20.53 -20.03
CA VAL A 762 24.57 20.88 -18.69
C VAL A 762 24.69 22.40 -18.54
N ILE A 763 24.20 22.95 -17.42
CA ILE A 763 24.32 24.37 -17.06
C ILE A 763 24.97 24.46 -15.69
N LYS A 764 26.04 25.24 -15.56
CA LYS A 764 26.72 25.49 -14.29
C LYS A 764 26.11 26.70 -13.59
N VAL A 765 25.86 26.57 -12.29
CA VAL A 765 25.47 27.67 -11.40
C VAL A 765 26.66 27.96 -10.48
N ASP A 766 27.36 29.07 -10.72
CA ASP A 766 28.49 29.50 -9.90
C ASP A 766 28.03 30.19 -8.61
N GLY A 767 28.73 29.94 -7.50
CA GLY A 767 28.40 30.50 -6.19
C GLY A 767 27.28 29.77 -5.45
N VAL A 768 26.83 30.32 -4.32
CA VAL A 768 25.81 29.73 -3.44
C VAL A 768 24.45 29.71 -4.15
N GLY A 769 23.76 28.58 -4.10
CA GLY A 769 22.45 28.40 -4.71
C GLY A 769 21.40 29.35 -4.16
N ALA A 770 20.59 29.90 -5.06
CA ALA A 770 19.49 30.80 -4.72
C ALA A 770 18.19 30.02 -4.43
N ARG A 771 17.13 30.76 -4.11
CA ARG A 771 15.82 30.22 -3.76
C ARG A 771 14.73 30.88 -4.61
N PRO A 772 14.58 30.50 -5.89
CA PRO A 772 15.36 29.49 -6.60
C PRO A 772 16.54 30.07 -7.37
N SER A 773 17.48 29.20 -7.73
CA SER A 773 18.33 29.38 -8.92
C SER A 773 17.57 28.88 -10.14
N ALA A 774 17.21 29.78 -11.05
CA ALA A 774 16.55 29.44 -12.30
C ALA A 774 17.59 29.24 -13.42
N VAL A 775 17.49 28.14 -14.15
CA VAL A 775 18.29 27.86 -15.36
C VAL A 775 17.35 27.52 -16.51
N ASP A 776 17.59 28.07 -17.69
CA ASP A 776 16.77 27.82 -18.88
C ASP A 776 17.50 26.85 -19.82
N PHE A 777 16.82 25.78 -20.19
CA PHE A 777 17.31 24.76 -21.12
C PHE A 777 16.90 25.00 -22.58
N GLU A 778 16.24 26.12 -22.86
CA GLU A 778 15.95 26.63 -24.22
C GLU A 778 15.20 25.62 -25.12
N GLY A 779 14.33 24.80 -24.52
CA GLY A 779 13.55 23.78 -25.23
C GLY A 779 14.29 22.47 -25.49
N PHE A 780 15.40 22.22 -24.79
CA PHE A 780 16.11 20.95 -24.87
C PHE A 780 15.22 19.77 -24.46
N GLU A 781 15.10 18.76 -25.32
CA GLU A 781 14.31 17.56 -25.05
C GLU A 781 14.93 16.76 -23.89
N ALA A 782 14.21 16.68 -22.76
CA ALA A 782 14.70 16.02 -21.56
C ALA A 782 13.59 15.21 -20.88
N ARG A 783 13.99 14.07 -20.32
CA ARG A 783 13.18 13.25 -19.42
C ARG A 783 13.72 13.28 -17.98
N TYR A 784 15.03 13.45 -17.82
CA TYR A 784 15.70 13.45 -16.53
C TYR A 784 16.33 14.80 -16.25
N ILE A 785 16.18 15.28 -15.01
CA ILE A 785 16.86 16.47 -14.50
C ILE A 785 17.69 16.05 -13.29
N ARG A 786 19.00 16.35 -13.32
CA ARG A 786 19.93 16.06 -12.23
C ARG A 786 20.59 17.35 -11.76
N VAL A 787 20.63 17.53 -10.43
CA VAL A 787 21.41 18.57 -9.76
C VAL A 787 22.61 17.90 -9.10
N MET A 788 23.82 18.37 -9.39
CA MET A 788 25.05 17.73 -8.97
C MET A 788 26.08 18.75 -8.49
N GLN A 789 26.72 18.49 -7.35
CA GLN A 789 27.79 19.36 -6.82
C GLN A 789 29.11 18.59 -6.70
N PRO A 790 30.03 18.76 -7.67
CA PRO A 790 31.33 18.12 -7.62
C PRO A 790 32.12 18.56 -6.37
N THR A 791 32.45 17.60 -5.50
CA THR A 791 33.23 17.82 -4.27
C THR A 791 34.01 16.55 -3.93
N GLU A 792 35.15 16.67 -3.26
CA GLU A 792 35.92 15.48 -2.81
C GLU A 792 35.25 14.76 -1.63
N LEU A 793 34.56 15.52 -0.74
CA LEU A 793 33.87 14.98 0.44
C LEU A 793 32.86 15.99 1.01
N GLY A 794 31.81 16.29 0.24
CA GLY A 794 30.77 17.27 0.55
C GLY A 794 29.42 16.64 0.95
N GLU A 795 28.59 17.45 1.60
CA GLU A 795 27.17 17.15 1.84
C GLU A 795 26.34 18.04 0.90
N PHE A 796 25.31 17.49 0.28
CA PHE A 796 24.45 18.19 -0.67
C PHE A 796 23.03 18.17 -0.15
N ALA A 797 22.34 19.31 -0.24
CA ALA A 797 20.96 19.42 0.16
C ALA A 797 20.26 20.51 -0.65
N LEU A 798 19.01 20.27 -0.99
CA LEU A 798 18.13 21.24 -1.64
C LEU A 798 16.69 21.03 -1.19
N ALA A 799 15.88 22.08 -1.38
CA ALA A 799 14.49 22.15 -0.96
C ALA A 799 13.56 21.58 -2.03
N GLU A 800 13.68 22.03 -3.28
CA GLU A 800 12.76 21.65 -4.37
C GLU A 800 13.46 21.80 -5.72
N VAL A 801 13.08 20.98 -6.69
CA VAL A 801 13.36 21.20 -8.11
C VAL A 801 12.04 21.27 -8.86
N GLU A 802 11.77 22.42 -9.47
CA GLU A 802 10.62 22.61 -10.35
C GLU A 802 11.09 22.63 -11.80
N ALA A 803 10.33 22.01 -12.69
CA ALA A 803 10.65 21.91 -14.11
C ALA A 803 9.46 22.35 -14.96
N PHE A 804 9.69 23.24 -15.92
CA PHE A 804 8.63 23.77 -16.79
C PHE A 804 8.95 23.49 -18.26
N ALA A 805 7.94 23.18 -19.06
CA ALA A 805 8.12 23.03 -20.51
C ALA A 805 8.46 24.39 -21.16
N ALA A 806 9.32 24.38 -22.18
CA ALA A 806 9.63 25.55 -22.98
C ALA A 806 8.39 25.99 -23.76
N ALA A 807 8.19 27.31 -23.84
CA ALA A 807 7.23 27.87 -24.78
C ALA A 807 7.69 27.52 -26.21
N ALA A 808 6.76 27.10 -27.08
CA ALA A 808 7.10 26.72 -28.45
C ALA A 808 7.88 27.84 -29.17
N PRO A 809 8.97 27.52 -29.91
CA PRO A 809 9.73 28.53 -30.64
C PRO A 809 8.85 29.17 -31.71
N ALA A 810 8.84 30.50 -31.77
CA ALA A 810 8.16 31.24 -32.84
C ALA A 810 8.82 30.89 -34.19
N PRO A 811 8.05 30.60 -35.25
CA PRO A 811 8.62 30.24 -36.55
C PRO A 811 9.38 31.42 -37.19
N ASP A 812 10.37 31.09 -38.04
CA ASP A 812 11.31 32.00 -38.69
C ASP A 812 10.64 33.24 -39.34
N PRO A 813 11.02 34.48 -38.97
CA PRO A 813 10.42 35.72 -39.51
C PRO A 813 10.62 35.94 -41.02
N GLN A 814 11.49 35.19 -41.70
CA GLN A 814 11.83 35.45 -43.11
C GLN A 814 10.94 34.72 -44.13
N GLU A 815 10.06 33.79 -43.72
CA GLU A 815 9.07 33.14 -44.60
C GLU A 815 7.61 33.55 -44.34
N GLN A 816 7.41 34.54 -43.47
CA GLN A 816 6.10 34.99 -43.00
C GLN A 816 5.47 36.02 -43.97
N GLU A 817 4.24 35.76 -44.42
CA GLU A 817 3.46 36.68 -45.27
C GLU A 817 2.27 37.24 -44.47
N PRO A 818 2.19 38.56 -44.23
CA PRO A 818 1.07 39.16 -43.49
C PRO A 818 -0.25 38.92 -44.20
N PRO A 819 -1.37 38.88 -43.46
CA PRO A 819 -2.66 38.58 -44.04
C PRO A 819 -3.06 39.65 -45.05
N VAL A 820 -3.72 39.26 -46.14
CA VAL A 820 -4.36 40.17 -47.09
C VAL A 820 -5.78 39.71 -47.31
N ILE A 821 -6.76 40.59 -47.05
CA ILE A 821 -8.19 40.32 -47.21
C ILE A 821 -8.67 40.92 -48.54
N LYS A 822 -9.34 40.13 -49.37
CA LYS A 822 -10.00 40.62 -50.59
C LYS A 822 -11.26 41.44 -50.24
N PRO A 823 -11.74 42.33 -51.14
CA PRO A 823 -12.99 43.06 -50.94
C PRO A 823 -14.17 42.13 -50.58
N LEU A 824 -14.94 42.49 -49.55
CA LEU A 824 -16.00 41.64 -49.02
C LEU A 824 -17.14 41.45 -50.03
N ALA A 825 -17.60 40.21 -50.16
CA ALA A 825 -18.78 39.85 -50.94
C ALA A 825 -20.00 39.86 -50.04
N VAL A 826 -21.11 40.47 -50.49
CA VAL A 826 -22.33 40.60 -49.69
C VAL A 826 -23.55 40.19 -50.52
N THR A 827 -24.40 39.37 -49.94
CA THR A 827 -25.68 38.91 -50.51
C THR A 827 -26.79 39.04 -49.46
N ALA A 828 -28.05 39.14 -49.91
CA ALA A 828 -29.21 39.22 -49.03
C ALA A 828 -30.31 38.24 -49.49
N ASP A 829 -31.11 37.75 -48.54
CA ASP A 829 -32.25 36.85 -48.77
C ASP A 829 -33.47 37.29 -47.93
N PRO A 830 -34.63 37.60 -48.56
CA PRO A 830 -34.85 37.71 -50.00
C PRO A 830 -34.08 38.88 -50.63
N ALA A 831 -33.50 38.67 -51.80
CA ALA A 831 -32.64 39.68 -52.45
C ALA A 831 -33.41 40.96 -52.83
N GLU A 832 -34.72 40.86 -53.08
CA GLU A 832 -35.59 42.01 -53.39
C GLU A 832 -35.82 42.96 -52.20
N ASP A 833 -35.59 42.50 -50.97
CA ASP A 833 -35.82 43.29 -49.76
C ASP A 833 -34.61 44.11 -49.33
N ALA A 834 -33.48 43.99 -50.05
CA ALA A 834 -32.24 44.70 -49.77
C ALA A 834 -31.68 45.42 -51.01
N GLN A 835 -31.20 46.64 -50.80
CA GLN A 835 -30.40 47.37 -51.77
C GLN A 835 -28.95 47.44 -51.28
N ILE A 836 -28.04 46.82 -52.03
CA ILE A 836 -26.60 46.82 -51.75
C ILE A 836 -25.92 47.86 -52.65
N SER A 837 -25.19 48.80 -52.05
CA SER A 837 -24.44 49.84 -52.77
C SER A 837 -23.02 50.00 -52.23
N GLY A 838 -22.10 50.55 -53.02
CA GLY A 838 -20.69 50.74 -52.65
C GLY A 838 -19.69 50.02 -53.58
N ASP A 839 -18.40 50.28 -53.37
CA ASP A 839 -17.29 49.92 -54.29
C ASP A 839 -16.48 48.67 -53.86
N GLY A 840 -16.96 47.92 -52.87
CA GLY A 840 -16.37 46.66 -52.42
C GLY A 840 -15.40 46.80 -51.24
N ALA A 841 -14.76 47.97 -51.06
CA ALA A 841 -14.04 48.29 -49.83
C ALA A 841 -14.99 48.88 -48.77
N PHE A 842 -16.06 49.56 -49.18
CA PHE A 842 -17.11 49.99 -48.28
C PHE A 842 -18.46 49.67 -48.93
N ARG A 843 -19.32 48.95 -48.24
CA ARG A 843 -20.67 48.62 -48.71
C ARG A 843 -21.72 49.05 -47.70
N THR A 844 -22.84 49.52 -48.20
CA THR A 844 -24.05 49.74 -47.39
C THR A 844 -25.15 48.84 -47.91
N VAL A 845 -25.75 48.06 -47.02
CA VAL A 845 -26.94 47.25 -47.28
C VAL A 845 -28.13 47.90 -46.59
N THR A 846 -29.03 48.47 -47.38
CA THR A 846 -30.29 49.01 -46.87
C THR A 846 -31.38 47.98 -47.09
N ALA A 847 -31.93 47.41 -46.02
CA ALA A 847 -32.92 46.35 -46.13
C ALA A 847 -34.11 46.54 -45.19
N LYS A 848 -35.21 45.83 -45.46
CA LYS A 848 -36.36 45.76 -44.56
C LYS A 848 -36.05 44.89 -43.33
N GLU A 849 -36.75 45.17 -42.23
CA GLU A 849 -36.67 44.36 -41.01
C GLU A 849 -36.97 42.88 -41.30
N GLY A 850 -36.13 41.99 -40.80
CA GLY A 850 -36.17 40.54 -41.00
C GLY A 850 -35.33 39.99 -42.16
N THR A 851 -34.68 40.83 -42.98
CA THR A 851 -33.88 40.37 -44.13
C THR A 851 -32.54 39.78 -43.68
N GLN A 852 -32.15 38.60 -44.15
CA GLN A 852 -30.84 38.02 -43.83
C GLN A 852 -29.76 38.50 -44.81
N VAL A 853 -28.65 38.99 -44.28
CA VAL A 853 -27.49 39.48 -45.05
C VAL A 853 -26.28 38.61 -44.73
N THR A 854 -25.71 37.96 -45.75
CA THR A 854 -24.49 37.17 -45.64
C THR A 854 -23.30 37.94 -46.21
N ILE A 855 -22.25 38.07 -45.41
CA ILE A 855 -20.99 38.73 -45.73
C ILE A 855 -19.90 37.66 -45.78
N LYS A 856 -19.16 37.58 -46.88
CA LYS A 856 -18.09 36.60 -47.10
C LYS A 856 -16.73 37.28 -47.27
N ALA A 857 -15.73 36.72 -46.62
CA ALA A 857 -14.35 37.15 -46.63
C ALA A 857 -13.42 36.06 -47.15
N GLU A 858 -12.51 36.45 -48.04
CA GLU A 858 -11.39 35.61 -48.47
C GLU A 858 -10.08 36.28 -48.04
N ALA A 859 -9.27 35.59 -47.24
CA ALA A 859 -7.96 36.07 -46.81
C ALA A 859 -6.85 35.09 -47.19
N THR A 860 -5.68 35.64 -47.53
CA THR A 860 -4.45 34.89 -47.81
C THR A 860 -3.36 35.33 -46.85
N GLY A 861 -2.42 34.46 -46.49
CA GLY A 861 -1.27 34.76 -45.64
C GLY A 861 -0.56 33.47 -45.23
N LYS A 862 0.69 33.57 -44.74
CA LYS A 862 1.45 32.43 -44.24
C LYS A 862 2.03 32.75 -42.86
N PRO A 863 1.66 32.00 -41.81
CA PRO A 863 0.64 30.92 -41.79
C PRO A 863 -0.77 31.37 -42.17
N THR A 864 -1.68 30.45 -42.50
CA THR A 864 -3.07 30.80 -42.88
C THR A 864 -3.73 31.63 -41.77
N PRO A 865 -4.26 32.82 -42.07
CA PRO A 865 -4.78 33.70 -41.04
C PRO A 865 -6.12 33.25 -40.48
N THR A 866 -6.29 33.43 -39.17
CA THR A 866 -7.57 33.26 -38.47
C THR A 866 -8.43 34.50 -38.68
N LEU A 867 -9.73 34.31 -38.95
CA LEU A 867 -10.68 35.38 -39.23
C LEU A 867 -11.59 35.63 -38.03
N PHE A 868 -11.65 36.89 -37.59
CA PHE A 868 -12.51 37.34 -36.49
C PHE A 868 -13.45 38.43 -36.98
N TRP A 869 -14.76 38.22 -36.88
CA TRP A 869 -15.73 39.24 -37.20
C TRP A 869 -15.88 40.24 -36.07
N GLN A 870 -15.92 41.51 -36.43
CA GLN A 870 -16.17 42.61 -35.51
C GLN A 870 -17.39 43.41 -35.96
N VAL A 871 -18.15 43.86 -34.98
CA VAL A 871 -19.29 44.76 -35.16
C VAL A 871 -19.08 46.04 -34.37
N LYS A 872 -19.36 47.17 -35.01
CA LYS A 872 -19.51 48.47 -34.37
C LYS A 872 -20.97 48.85 -34.49
N ARG A 873 -21.70 48.80 -33.37
CA ARG A 873 -23.14 49.10 -33.33
C ARG A 873 -23.38 50.60 -33.48
N GLU A 874 -24.55 50.96 -33.99
CA GLU A 874 -24.96 52.37 -34.20
C GLU A 874 -24.82 53.19 -32.90
N GLY A 875 -24.13 54.34 -32.96
CA GLY A 875 -23.89 55.21 -31.81
C GLY A 875 -22.74 54.78 -30.89
N SER A 876 -22.14 53.61 -31.09
CA SER A 876 -20.89 53.22 -30.41
C SER A 876 -19.69 53.70 -31.21
N ASP A 877 -18.63 54.14 -30.54
CA ASP A 877 -17.33 54.38 -31.17
C ASP A 877 -16.37 53.18 -31.14
N SER A 878 -16.69 52.16 -30.34
CA SER A 878 -15.89 50.95 -30.13
C SER A 878 -16.37 49.76 -30.96
N TRP A 879 -15.42 48.94 -31.41
CA TRP A 879 -15.65 47.65 -32.04
C TRP A 879 -15.77 46.55 -30.99
N ALA A 880 -16.75 45.65 -31.14
CA ALA A 880 -16.88 44.42 -30.38
C ALA A 880 -16.57 43.20 -31.27
N ILE A 881 -15.88 42.20 -30.73
CA ILE A 881 -15.64 40.92 -31.41
C ILE A 881 -16.89 40.04 -31.26
N LEU A 882 -17.29 39.37 -32.34
CA LEU A 882 -18.34 38.36 -32.30
C LEU A 882 -17.72 37.01 -31.93
N GLU A 883 -17.60 36.73 -30.62
CA GLU A 883 -16.75 35.64 -30.08
C GLU A 883 -17.16 34.22 -30.51
N GLU A 884 -18.40 34.00 -30.96
CA GLU A 884 -18.92 32.68 -31.36
C GLU A 884 -18.85 32.41 -32.89
N GLU A 885 -18.44 33.39 -33.71
CA GLU A 885 -18.53 33.34 -35.20
C GLU A 885 -17.15 33.48 -35.86
N ASN A 886 -16.28 32.49 -35.72
CA ASN A 886 -14.96 32.46 -36.37
C ASN A 886 -15.03 31.70 -37.71
N GLY A 887 -14.83 32.38 -38.83
CA GLY A 887 -14.89 31.76 -40.15
C GLY A 887 -14.96 32.76 -41.32
N PRO A 888 -14.92 32.28 -42.58
CA PRO A 888 -14.92 33.14 -43.77
C PRO A 888 -16.28 33.75 -44.11
N GLU A 889 -17.36 33.41 -43.40
CA GLU A 889 -18.70 33.93 -43.68
C GLU A 889 -19.42 34.33 -42.39
N LEU A 890 -20.16 35.43 -42.43
CA LEU A 890 -21.03 35.92 -41.36
C LEU A 890 -22.42 36.16 -41.93
N THR A 891 -23.47 35.63 -41.31
CA THR A 891 -24.87 35.93 -41.69
C THR A 891 -25.58 36.65 -40.56
N VAL A 892 -26.18 37.80 -40.85
CA VAL A 892 -26.85 38.68 -39.88
C VAL A 892 -28.26 39.00 -40.36
N THR A 893 -29.24 39.02 -39.46
CA THR A 893 -30.60 39.47 -39.78
C THR A 893 -30.73 40.97 -39.54
N VAL A 894 -31.26 41.73 -40.50
CA VAL A 894 -31.48 43.19 -40.38
C VAL A 894 -32.70 43.44 -39.52
N ASP A 895 -32.52 44.05 -38.36
CA ASP A 895 -33.56 44.35 -37.37
C ASP A 895 -33.22 45.62 -36.56
N GLY A 896 -34.03 45.94 -35.55
CA GLY A 896 -33.79 47.10 -34.68
C GLY A 896 -32.47 47.07 -33.90
N GLU A 897 -31.88 45.91 -33.66
CA GLU A 897 -30.61 45.78 -32.91
C GLU A 897 -29.39 45.88 -33.81
N THR A 898 -29.53 45.45 -35.07
CA THR A 898 -28.47 45.45 -36.09
C THR A 898 -28.52 46.67 -37.00
N LYS A 899 -29.58 47.48 -36.91
CA LYS A 899 -29.70 48.78 -37.59
C LYS A 899 -28.48 49.65 -37.30
N GLY A 900 -27.94 50.24 -38.37
CA GLY A 900 -26.78 51.14 -38.33
C GLY A 900 -25.47 50.44 -37.94
N SER A 901 -25.47 49.13 -37.71
CA SER A 901 -24.27 48.39 -37.35
C SER A 901 -23.33 48.27 -38.54
N VAL A 902 -22.04 48.44 -38.26
CA VAL A 902 -20.96 48.31 -39.22
C VAL A 902 -20.17 47.05 -38.90
N PHE A 903 -19.93 46.21 -39.90
CA PHE A 903 -19.21 44.95 -39.76
C PHE A 903 -17.89 45.00 -40.53
N ARG A 904 -16.89 44.33 -39.98
CA ARG A 904 -15.61 44.05 -40.64
C ARG A 904 -15.06 42.72 -40.14
N VAL A 905 -14.11 42.15 -40.87
CA VAL A 905 -13.33 41.00 -40.41
C VAL A 905 -11.87 41.39 -40.24
N MET A 906 -11.26 40.88 -39.19
CA MET A 906 -9.82 40.93 -38.98
C MET A 906 -9.21 39.58 -39.30
N ALA A 907 -8.21 39.57 -40.17
CA ALA A 907 -7.39 38.40 -40.47
C ALA A 907 -6.07 38.54 -39.70
N ILE A 908 -5.76 37.55 -38.87
CA ILE A 908 -4.56 37.58 -38.02
C ILE A 908 -3.76 36.31 -38.27
N ASN A 909 -2.49 36.48 -38.60
CA ASN A 909 -1.50 35.43 -38.47
C ASN A 909 -0.26 36.00 -37.76
N GLU A 910 0.74 35.16 -37.55
CA GLU A 910 1.98 35.54 -36.86
C GLU A 910 2.76 36.65 -37.60
N ALA A 911 2.54 36.79 -38.91
CA ALA A 911 3.19 37.80 -39.75
C ALA A 911 2.53 39.19 -39.66
N GLY A 912 1.30 39.28 -39.14
CA GLY A 912 0.61 40.55 -38.93
C GLY A 912 -0.91 40.44 -38.94
N VAL A 913 -1.54 41.61 -39.00
CA VAL A 913 -2.99 41.77 -38.97
C VAL A 913 -3.44 42.55 -40.21
N ALA A 914 -4.49 42.09 -40.88
CA ALA A 914 -5.23 42.90 -41.84
C ALA A 914 -6.69 43.05 -41.43
N GLU A 915 -7.26 44.20 -41.75
CA GLU A 915 -8.67 44.50 -41.53
C GLU A 915 -9.35 44.64 -42.90
N SER A 916 -10.55 44.09 -43.02
CA SER A 916 -11.33 44.24 -44.24
C SER A 916 -11.88 45.65 -44.40
N GLY A 917 -12.40 45.91 -45.60
CA GLY A 917 -13.40 46.94 -45.81
C GLY A 917 -14.63 46.80 -44.90
N LEU A 918 -15.46 47.84 -44.82
CA LEU A 918 -16.62 47.88 -43.91
C LEU A 918 -17.93 47.57 -44.64
N VAL A 919 -18.84 46.86 -43.97
CA VAL A 919 -20.23 46.66 -44.42
C VAL A 919 -21.18 47.25 -43.40
N THR A 920 -21.90 48.30 -43.77
CA THR A 920 -22.91 48.94 -42.90
C THR A 920 -24.30 48.42 -43.23
N LEU A 921 -25.06 47.99 -42.23
CA LEU A 921 -26.48 47.67 -42.36
C LEU A 921 -27.31 48.90 -42.01
N ALA A 922 -28.28 49.23 -42.85
CA ALA A 922 -29.24 50.30 -42.61
C ALA A 922 -30.66 49.75 -42.73
N LEU A 923 -31.51 50.11 -41.77
CA LEU A 923 -32.94 49.82 -41.86
C LEU A 923 -33.62 50.89 -42.72
N ALA A 924 -34.43 50.50 -43.68
CA ALA A 924 -35.18 51.46 -44.49
C ALA A 924 -36.28 52.15 -43.63
N GLU A 925 -36.14 53.45 -43.33
CA GLU A 925 -37.09 54.20 -42.48
C GLU A 925 -38.29 54.81 -43.23
N ALA A 926 -39.41 54.96 -42.50
CA ALA A 926 -40.54 55.84 -42.80
C ALA A 926 -40.40 57.18 -42.01
N PRO A 927 -40.98 58.31 -42.47
CA PRO A 927 -40.40 59.66 -42.29
C PRO A 927 -40.57 60.34 -40.90
N ASP A 928 -39.47 61.01 -40.50
CA ASP A 928 -39.13 62.03 -39.47
C ASP A 928 -40.18 63.15 -39.18
N PRO A 929 -40.13 64.01 -38.09
CA PRO A 929 -38.91 64.75 -37.61
C PRO A 929 -38.81 65.35 -36.14
N ALA A 930 -37.55 65.55 -35.66
CA ALA A 930 -36.91 66.76 -35.03
C ALA A 930 -37.36 67.39 -33.66
N PRO A 931 -36.61 68.33 -33.00
CA PRO A 931 -35.14 68.55 -32.82
C PRO A 931 -34.64 69.01 -31.38
N ASP A 932 -33.33 68.81 -31.09
CA ASP A 932 -32.23 69.65 -30.47
C ASP A 932 -32.53 70.79 -29.44
N PRO A 933 -31.63 71.28 -28.51
CA PRO A 933 -30.16 71.42 -28.66
C PRO A 933 -29.19 71.43 -27.42
N ALA A 934 -27.89 71.38 -27.76
CA ALA A 934 -26.69 72.06 -27.22
C ALA A 934 -25.92 71.57 -25.93
N PRO A 935 -24.57 71.42 -26.01
CA PRO A 935 -23.66 70.94 -24.94
C PRO A 935 -22.73 72.02 -24.32
N ASP A 936 -22.24 71.76 -23.09
CA ASP A 936 -20.85 71.88 -22.53
C ASP A 936 -20.90 71.92 -20.98
N PRO A 937 -19.83 71.75 -20.16
CA PRO A 937 -18.54 71.07 -20.30
C PRO A 937 -18.26 70.04 -19.15
N ALA A 938 -17.15 69.32 -19.23
CA ALA A 938 -16.72 68.24 -18.32
C ALA A 938 -16.50 68.64 -16.83
N PRO A 939 -16.77 67.73 -15.87
CA PRO A 939 -16.17 67.74 -14.54
C PRO A 939 -15.26 66.53 -14.25
N ASP A 940 -14.34 66.78 -13.32
CA ASP A 940 -13.22 65.99 -12.76
C ASP A 940 -13.44 64.49 -12.46
N PRO A 941 -12.35 63.70 -12.28
CA PRO A 941 -12.40 62.25 -12.15
C PRO A 941 -13.18 61.82 -10.91
N ALA A 942 -14.02 60.80 -11.09
CA ALA A 942 -14.86 60.24 -10.05
C ALA A 942 -14.00 59.64 -8.91
N PRO A 943 -14.43 59.79 -7.64
CA PRO A 943 -13.76 59.18 -6.50
C PRO A 943 -13.86 57.64 -6.57
N GLU A 944 -12.85 56.99 -6.03
CA GLU A 944 -12.70 55.53 -5.94
C GLU A 944 -13.96 54.89 -5.32
N VAL A 945 -14.43 53.79 -5.91
CA VAL A 945 -15.69 53.12 -5.56
C VAL A 945 -15.54 52.42 -4.20
N ASP A 946 -16.46 52.67 -3.25
CA ASP A 946 -16.46 51.99 -1.95
C ASP A 946 -17.15 50.62 -2.07
N HIS A 947 -16.34 49.56 -2.10
CA HIS A 947 -16.80 48.18 -2.27
C HIS A 947 -17.59 47.65 -1.07
N THR A 948 -17.54 48.31 0.09
CA THR A 948 -18.26 47.87 1.30
C THR A 948 -19.73 48.29 1.32
N VAL A 949 -20.16 49.15 0.37
CA VAL A 949 -21.54 49.65 0.27
C VAL A 949 -22.27 48.93 -0.86
N GLY A 950 -23.11 47.97 -0.51
CA GLY A 950 -23.73 47.06 -1.47
C GLY A 950 -24.96 46.35 -0.94
N THR A 951 -25.41 45.33 -1.66
CA THR A 951 -26.52 44.47 -1.24
C THR A 951 -26.17 43.02 -1.55
N TRP A 952 -26.47 42.13 -0.60
CA TRP A 952 -26.34 40.69 -0.78
C TRP A 952 -27.33 40.20 -1.83
N MET A 953 -26.81 39.50 -2.83
CA MET A 953 -27.56 38.87 -3.90
C MET A 953 -27.34 37.36 -3.80
N HIS A 954 -28.34 36.58 -4.20
CA HIS A 954 -28.22 35.13 -4.29
C HIS A 954 -28.82 34.69 -5.62
N ASP A 955 -28.02 34.05 -6.44
CA ASP A 955 -28.50 33.25 -7.56
C ASP A 955 -28.28 31.77 -7.24
N GLY A 956 -28.81 30.85 -8.02
CA GLY A 956 -28.74 29.41 -7.74
C GLY A 956 -27.31 28.83 -7.62
N VAL A 957 -26.26 29.64 -7.81
CA VAL A 957 -24.84 29.29 -7.62
C VAL A 957 -24.35 29.67 -6.22
N GLY A 958 -24.81 30.78 -5.64
CA GLY A 958 -24.43 31.18 -4.29
C GLY A 958 -24.66 32.65 -3.98
N TRP A 959 -24.27 33.05 -2.77
CA TRP A 959 -24.35 34.44 -2.31
C TRP A 959 -23.20 35.27 -2.88
N TRP A 960 -23.49 36.49 -3.35
CA TRP A 960 -22.50 37.45 -3.84
C TRP A 960 -22.85 38.88 -3.41
N TRP A 961 -21.85 39.76 -3.37
CA TRP A 961 -22.03 41.14 -2.91
C TRP A 961 -22.06 42.12 -4.07
N LYS A 962 -23.24 42.68 -4.38
CA LYS A 962 -23.39 43.70 -5.41
C LYS A 962 -23.01 45.07 -4.87
N ILE A 963 -22.00 45.71 -5.46
CA ILE A 963 -21.53 47.03 -5.04
C ILE A 963 -22.48 48.09 -5.61
N SER A 964 -22.99 48.99 -4.74
CA SER A 964 -24.05 49.95 -5.10
C SER A 964 -23.63 50.93 -6.20
N GLN A 965 -22.33 51.19 -6.32
CA GLN A 965 -21.73 52.10 -7.30
C GLN A 965 -21.30 51.40 -8.61
N GLY A 966 -21.58 50.10 -8.74
CA GLY A 966 -21.28 49.30 -9.94
C GLY A 966 -20.34 48.13 -9.64
N GLY A 967 -20.56 47.00 -10.31
CA GLY A 967 -19.78 45.76 -10.10
C GLY A 967 -20.25 44.92 -8.91
N TYR A 968 -19.41 43.95 -8.54
CA TYR A 968 -19.61 43.05 -7.41
C TYR A 968 -18.27 42.61 -6.84
N ALA A 969 -18.25 42.20 -5.57
CA ALA A 969 -17.02 41.83 -4.89
C ALA A 969 -16.41 40.57 -5.52
N LYS A 970 -15.12 40.58 -5.89
CA LYS A 970 -14.44 39.43 -6.54
C LYS A 970 -12.94 39.42 -6.22
N ASN A 971 -12.39 38.24 -5.90
CA ASN A 971 -10.99 38.06 -5.48
C ASN A 971 -10.59 38.97 -4.32
N GLU A 972 -11.52 39.28 -3.42
CA GLU A 972 -11.30 40.27 -2.37
C GLU A 972 -11.91 39.85 -1.04
N VAL A 973 -11.48 40.55 0.00
CA VAL A 973 -11.92 40.37 1.38
C VAL A 973 -12.67 41.63 1.78
N LEU A 974 -13.95 41.50 2.12
CA LEU A 974 -14.74 42.64 2.59
C LEU A 974 -15.16 42.44 4.03
N THR A 975 -14.99 43.50 4.83
CA THR A 975 -15.59 43.59 6.16
C THR A 975 -16.95 44.26 6.01
N LEU A 976 -18.02 43.46 6.05
CA LEU A 976 -19.39 43.93 5.89
C LEU A 976 -20.06 43.89 7.27
N GLY A 977 -20.34 45.07 7.82
CA GLY A 977 -20.77 45.19 9.21
C GLY A 977 -19.65 44.83 10.19
N SER A 978 -19.88 43.83 11.04
CA SER A 978 -18.87 43.32 12.00
C SER A 978 -18.17 42.02 11.55
N SER A 979 -18.50 41.51 10.37
CA SER A 979 -18.06 40.20 9.90
C SER A 979 -17.19 40.32 8.65
N VAL A 980 -16.20 39.45 8.54
CA VAL A 980 -15.29 39.37 7.39
C VAL A 980 -15.79 38.29 6.44
N TYR A 981 -15.89 38.64 5.16
CA TYR A 981 -16.33 37.77 4.08
C TYR A 981 -15.25 37.71 2.99
N ARG A 982 -15.12 36.55 2.34
CA ARG A 982 -14.15 36.34 1.25
C ARG A 982 -14.89 35.95 -0.02
N PHE A 983 -14.51 36.55 -1.13
CA PHE A 983 -15.14 36.33 -2.43
C PHE A 983 -14.15 35.72 -3.41
N ASP A 984 -14.59 34.68 -4.10
CA ASP A 984 -13.77 33.99 -5.09
C ASP A 984 -13.57 34.83 -6.36
N HIS A 985 -12.86 34.26 -7.34
CA HIS A 985 -12.62 34.88 -8.64
C HIS A 985 -13.87 35.01 -9.53
N ARG A 986 -15.04 34.57 -9.09
CA ARG A 986 -16.32 34.77 -9.77
C ARG A 986 -17.23 35.70 -8.97
N GLY A 987 -16.81 36.10 -7.78
CA GLY A 987 -17.48 37.01 -6.88
C GLY A 987 -18.47 36.36 -5.92
N TYR A 988 -18.42 35.04 -5.77
CA TYR A 988 -19.25 34.32 -4.80
C TYR A 988 -18.55 34.23 -3.45
N MET A 989 -19.36 34.38 -2.40
CA MET A 989 -18.95 34.29 -1.00
C MET A 989 -18.52 32.86 -0.65
N LEU A 990 -17.35 32.75 -0.03
CA LEU A 990 -16.78 31.49 0.42
C LEU A 990 -17.33 31.10 1.81
N THR A 991 -17.58 29.80 1.99
CA THR A 991 -17.94 29.16 3.27
C THR A 991 -17.00 27.98 3.54
N GLY A 992 -16.98 27.48 4.78
CA GLY A 992 -16.11 26.38 5.22
C GLY A 992 -14.64 26.79 5.39
N TRP A 993 -13.72 25.84 5.22
CA TRP A 993 -12.28 26.09 5.29
C TRP A 993 -11.80 26.87 4.05
N VAL A 994 -11.21 28.04 4.26
CA VAL A 994 -10.68 28.91 3.22
C VAL A 994 -9.20 29.14 3.45
N TYR A 995 -8.36 28.71 2.51
CA TYR A 995 -6.94 29.03 2.51
C TYR A 995 -6.70 30.36 1.81
N TRP A 996 -6.12 31.32 2.51
CA TRP A 996 -5.92 32.67 1.99
C TRP A 996 -4.63 33.27 2.52
N GLU A 997 -3.81 33.83 1.63
CA GLU A 997 -2.51 34.47 1.97
C GLU A 997 -1.62 33.60 2.87
N GLY A 998 -1.60 32.29 2.60
CA GLY A 998 -0.71 31.35 3.29
C GLY A 998 -1.27 30.74 4.57
N VAL A 999 -2.48 31.09 5.01
CA VAL A 999 -3.08 30.60 6.26
C VAL A 999 -4.54 30.16 6.09
N TRP A 1000 -4.99 29.25 6.96
CA TRP A 1000 -6.35 28.72 6.96
C TRP A 1000 -7.28 29.55 7.85
N TYR A 1001 -8.44 29.91 7.30
CA TYR A 1001 -9.58 30.50 7.99
C TYR A 1001 -10.78 29.55 7.90
N TYR A 1002 -11.74 29.71 8.80
CA TYR A 1002 -13.04 29.05 8.66
C TYR A 1002 -14.13 30.11 8.54
N HIS A 1003 -15.03 29.92 7.58
CA HIS A 1003 -16.23 30.73 7.37
C HIS A 1003 -17.46 29.86 7.64
N ASP A 1004 -18.39 30.32 8.46
CA ASP A 1004 -19.60 29.55 8.75
C ASP A 1004 -20.56 29.47 7.54
N ASP A 1005 -21.71 28.82 7.71
CA ASP A 1005 -22.72 28.68 6.65
C ASP A 1005 -23.28 30.02 6.14
N SER A 1006 -23.09 31.10 6.90
CA SER A 1006 -23.43 32.47 6.48
C SER A 1006 -22.28 33.17 5.74
N GLY A 1007 -21.13 32.52 5.60
CA GLY A 1007 -19.88 33.05 5.04
C GLY A 1007 -19.12 33.98 5.97
N ALA A 1008 -19.56 34.15 7.21
CA ALA A 1008 -18.87 34.97 8.18
C ALA A 1008 -17.64 34.23 8.71
N GLN A 1009 -16.49 34.89 8.70
CA GLN A 1009 -15.26 34.36 9.28
C GLN A 1009 -15.43 34.15 10.79
N VAL A 1010 -15.13 32.94 11.28
CA VAL A 1010 -15.29 32.58 12.68
C VAL A 1010 -13.98 32.57 13.44
N SER A 1011 -14.06 32.70 14.77
CA SER A 1011 -12.93 32.54 15.69
C SER A 1011 -13.30 31.66 16.87
N GLY A 1012 -12.29 31.11 17.56
CA GLY A 1012 -12.46 30.22 18.71
C GLY A 1012 -12.60 28.75 18.33
N TRP A 1013 -13.21 27.96 19.21
CA TRP A 1013 -13.39 26.53 19.02
C TRP A 1013 -14.49 26.24 18.00
N ILE A 1014 -14.19 25.38 17.03
CA ILE A 1014 -15.20 24.86 16.10
C ILE A 1014 -15.11 23.34 16.03
N LYS A 1015 -16.25 22.71 15.70
CA LYS A 1015 -16.32 21.27 15.45
C LYS A 1015 -16.92 21.02 14.08
N THR A 1016 -16.13 20.45 13.17
CA THR A 1016 -16.51 20.13 11.79
C THR A 1016 -16.02 18.73 11.47
N ASP A 1017 -16.80 17.97 10.70
CA ASP A 1017 -16.49 16.57 10.32
C ASP A 1017 -16.08 15.66 11.49
N GLY A 1018 -16.71 15.90 12.66
CA GLY A 1018 -16.45 15.16 13.90
C GLY A 1018 -15.19 15.60 14.68
N ASN A 1019 -14.34 16.46 14.11
CA ASN A 1019 -13.06 16.88 14.67
C ASN A 1019 -13.13 18.29 15.28
N TRP A 1020 -12.33 18.54 16.33
CA TRP A 1020 -12.22 19.86 16.96
C TRP A 1020 -11.03 20.64 16.41
N TYR A 1021 -11.25 21.93 16.14
CA TYR A 1021 -10.24 22.89 15.69
C TYR A 1021 -10.30 24.17 16.53
N TYR A 1022 -9.23 24.95 16.52
CA TYR A 1022 -9.20 26.24 17.18
C TYR A 1022 -8.70 27.34 16.24
N LEU A 1023 -9.51 28.38 16.06
CA LEU A 1023 -9.19 29.56 15.28
C LEU A 1023 -8.76 30.66 16.26
N GLU A 1024 -7.54 31.17 16.13
CA GLU A 1024 -6.99 32.12 17.09
C GLU A 1024 -7.86 33.39 17.21
N PRO A 1025 -8.35 33.74 18.41
CA PRO A 1025 -9.13 34.96 18.58
C PRO A 1025 -8.37 36.20 18.11
N GLY A 1026 -8.98 36.99 17.22
CA GLY A 1026 -8.40 38.22 16.66
C GLY A 1026 -7.83 38.07 15.25
N THR A 1027 -7.02 37.04 15.00
CA THR A 1027 -6.52 36.75 13.63
C THR A 1027 -7.42 35.77 12.88
N CYS A 1028 -8.19 34.96 13.60
CA CYS A 1028 -9.05 33.88 13.10
C CYS A 1028 -8.30 32.79 12.32
N VAL A 1029 -6.98 32.70 12.49
CA VAL A 1029 -6.13 31.72 11.81
C VAL A 1029 -6.23 30.38 12.54
N MET A 1030 -6.30 29.29 11.78
CA MET A 1030 -6.28 27.93 12.31
C MET A 1030 -4.99 27.66 13.11
N THR A 1031 -5.15 27.19 14.32
CA THR A 1031 -4.05 26.85 15.23
C THR A 1031 -3.49 25.47 14.90
N THR A 1032 -2.17 25.38 14.84
CA THR A 1032 -1.41 24.13 14.75
C THR A 1032 -0.37 24.07 15.88
N GLY A 1033 0.04 22.87 16.27
CA GLY A 1033 1.04 22.68 17.33
C GLY A 1033 0.51 22.98 18.73
N TRP A 1034 1.43 23.28 19.66
CA TRP A 1034 1.10 23.56 21.06
C TRP A 1034 0.48 24.94 21.25
N ARG A 1035 -0.67 25.01 21.94
CA ARG A 1035 -1.32 26.27 22.28
C ARG A 1035 -1.89 26.26 23.70
N VAL A 1036 -1.76 27.39 24.40
CA VAL A 1036 -2.46 27.60 25.67
C VAL A 1036 -3.81 28.25 25.39
N ILE A 1037 -4.89 27.57 25.75
CA ILE A 1037 -6.26 28.05 25.59
C ILE A 1037 -6.95 27.97 26.95
N ASN A 1038 -7.43 29.11 27.46
CA ASN A 1038 -8.06 29.23 28.78
C ASN A 1038 -7.23 28.62 29.93
N GLY A 1039 -5.90 28.76 29.88
CA GLY A 1039 -4.99 28.27 30.93
C GLY A 1039 -4.61 26.79 30.83
N HIS A 1040 -5.08 26.07 29.81
CA HIS A 1040 -4.74 24.68 29.55
C HIS A 1040 -3.94 24.55 28.25
N TRP A 1041 -2.96 23.65 28.22
CA TRP A 1041 -2.22 23.31 27.01
C TRP A 1041 -3.02 22.33 26.15
N TYR A 1042 -3.10 22.61 24.86
CA TYR A 1042 -3.65 21.75 23.83
C TYR A 1042 -2.59 21.53 22.75
N LEU A 1043 -2.68 20.39 22.06
CA LEU A 1043 -1.83 20.09 20.92
C LEU A 1043 -2.70 19.83 19.70
N PHE A 1044 -2.46 20.59 18.64
CA PHE A 1044 -3.12 20.46 17.35
C PHE A 1044 -2.17 19.86 16.32
N ALA A 1045 -2.65 18.95 15.50
CA ALA A 1045 -1.90 18.38 14.39
C ALA A 1045 -1.63 19.43 13.29
N ALA A 1046 -0.79 19.12 12.30
CA ALA A 1046 -0.47 20.04 11.20
C ALA A 1046 -1.70 20.42 10.36
N ASN A 1047 -2.73 19.57 10.31
CA ASN A 1047 -4.02 19.86 9.69
C ASN A 1047 -5.01 20.58 10.63
N GLY A 1048 -4.56 21.03 11.81
CA GLY A 1048 -5.36 21.79 12.78
C GLY A 1048 -6.26 20.97 13.70
N VAL A 1049 -6.28 19.64 13.59
CA VAL A 1049 -7.12 18.78 14.43
C VAL A 1049 -6.57 18.70 15.85
N MET A 1050 -7.41 18.93 16.86
CA MET A 1050 -7.08 18.76 18.27
C MET A 1050 -6.80 17.30 18.62
N THR A 1051 -5.64 17.03 19.21
CA THR A 1051 -5.22 15.66 19.58
C THR A 1051 -5.81 15.22 20.92
N THR A 1052 -6.02 13.90 21.08
CA THR A 1052 -6.42 13.24 22.34
C THR A 1052 -5.61 11.94 22.53
N GLY A 1053 -5.46 11.46 23.77
CA GLY A 1053 -4.69 10.26 24.11
C GLY A 1053 -3.18 10.48 24.20
N TRP A 1054 -2.41 9.38 24.15
CA TRP A 1054 -0.95 9.43 24.14
C TRP A 1054 -0.43 9.97 22.80
N HIS A 1055 0.44 10.96 22.86
CA HIS A 1055 1.04 11.57 21.68
C HIS A 1055 2.53 11.84 21.91
N LYS A 1056 3.36 11.57 20.89
CA LYS A 1056 4.81 11.81 20.95
C LYS A 1056 5.15 13.06 20.15
N TYR A 1057 5.66 14.08 20.81
CA TYR A 1057 6.05 15.35 20.21
C TYR A 1057 7.51 15.65 20.57
N ASP A 1058 8.35 15.94 19.58
CA ASP A 1058 9.79 16.19 19.75
C ASP A 1058 10.51 15.12 20.60
N GLY A 1059 10.22 13.85 20.32
CA GLY A 1059 10.81 12.72 21.03
C GLY A 1059 10.25 12.43 22.43
N VAL A 1060 9.40 13.31 22.98
CA VAL A 1060 8.83 13.22 24.33
C VAL A 1060 7.36 12.80 24.27
N TRP A 1061 6.94 11.92 25.18
CA TRP A 1061 5.54 11.49 25.28
C TRP A 1061 4.73 12.44 26.16
N TYR A 1062 3.52 12.77 25.71
CA TYR A 1062 2.51 13.55 26.41
C TYR A 1062 1.20 12.77 26.40
N TYR A 1063 0.33 13.03 27.36
CA TYR A 1063 -1.03 12.51 27.36
C TYR A 1063 -2.03 13.66 27.28
N MET A 1064 -2.87 13.65 26.26
CA MET A 1064 -3.94 14.59 26.05
C MET A 1064 -5.24 13.95 26.55
N GLU A 1065 -5.94 14.59 27.48
CA GLU A 1065 -7.22 14.09 28.00
C GLU A 1065 -8.28 14.02 26.89
N PRO A 1066 -9.42 13.33 27.11
CA PRO A 1066 -10.52 13.33 26.14
C PRO A 1066 -11.07 14.74 25.82
N SER A 1067 -10.84 15.72 26.70
CA SER A 1067 -11.12 17.14 26.49
C SER A 1067 -10.12 17.83 25.55
N GLY A 1068 -9.01 17.17 25.22
CA GLY A 1068 -7.85 17.72 24.50
C GLY A 1068 -6.83 18.42 25.39
N ALA A 1069 -7.12 18.61 26.69
CA ALA A 1069 -6.19 19.26 27.60
C ALA A 1069 -5.02 18.33 27.97
N MET A 1070 -3.80 18.87 27.97
CA MET A 1070 -2.59 18.14 28.35
C MET A 1070 -2.62 17.78 29.83
N HIS A 1071 -2.43 16.50 30.14
CA HIS A 1071 -2.38 15.99 31.49
C HIS A 1071 -1.01 16.23 32.15
N ALA A 1072 -1.01 16.61 33.42
CA ALA A 1072 0.19 16.75 34.24
C ALA A 1072 -0.04 16.09 35.60
N GLY A 1073 0.98 15.39 36.11
CA GLY A 1073 0.88 14.61 37.34
C GLY A 1073 0.58 13.13 37.10
N TRP A 1074 -0.02 12.48 38.10
CA TRP A 1074 -0.24 11.03 38.10
C TRP A 1074 -1.40 10.63 37.20
N LEU A 1075 -1.12 9.77 36.22
CA LEU A 1075 -2.09 9.24 35.27
C LEU A 1075 -2.25 7.73 35.45
N ARG A 1076 -3.48 7.24 35.55
CA ARG A 1076 -3.78 5.81 35.46
C ARG A 1076 -4.39 5.48 34.11
N HIS A 1077 -3.70 4.70 33.31
CA HIS A 1077 -4.14 4.34 31.96
C HIS A 1077 -3.76 2.89 31.64
N GLY A 1078 -4.68 2.12 31.03
CA GLY A 1078 -4.40 0.73 30.63
C GLY A 1078 -4.00 -0.21 31.79
N GLY A 1079 -4.45 0.06 33.02
CA GLY A 1079 -4.09 -0.74 34.22
C GLY A 1079 -2.79 -0.31 34.93
N SER A 1080 -1.95 0.50 34.29
CA SER A 1080 -0.67 1.00 34.84
C SER A 1080 -0.77 2.45 35.32
N TRP A 1081 0.15 2.84 36.20
CA TRP A 1081 0.36 4.23 36.61
C TRP A 1081 1.53 4.84 35.86
N TYR A 1082 1.38 6.11 35.46
CA TYR A 1082 2.37 6.95 34.80
C TYR A 1082 2.48 8.26 35.56
N LEU A 1083 3.61 8.95 35.41
CA LEU A 1083 3.79 10.30 35.93
C LEU A 1083 4.19 11.23 34.80
N LEU A 1084 3.41 12.28 34.59
CA LEU A 1084 3.69 13.36 33.66
C LEU A 1084 4.25 14.53 34.47
N ALA A 1085 5.37 15.10 34.03
CA ALA A 1085 5.99 16.27 34.67
C ALA A 1085 5.08 17.51 34.56
N GLY A 1086 5.44 18.60 35.24
CA GLY A 1086 4.64 19.84 35.22
C GLY A 1086 4.47 20.47 33.83
N ASN A 1087 5.35 20.14 32.89
CA ASN A 1087 5.25 20.50 31.48
C ASN A 1087 4.61 19.40 30.61
N GLY A 1088 4.00 18.37 31.21
CA GLY A 1088 3.32 17.26 30.53
C GLY A 1088 4.21 16.13 30.03
N ALA A 1089 5.53 16.27 30.11
CA ALA A 1089 6.46 15.25 29.65
C ALA A 1089 6.38 13.97 30.49
N MET A 1090 6.23 12.82 29.86
CA MET A 1090 6.22 11.53 30.53
C MET A 1090 7.56 11.23 31.19
N VAL A 1091 7.51 10.91 32.48
CA VAL A 1091 8.69 10.58 33.29
C VAL A 1091 9.07 9.13 33.05
N THR A 1092 10.36 8.89 32.81
CA THR A 1092 11.02 7.58 32.82
C THR A 1092 12.16 7.58 33.83
N GLY A 1093 12.58 6.38 34.27
CA GLY A 1093 13.64 6.20 35.24
C GLY A 1093 13.27 6.59 36.67
N TRP A 1094 14.28 6.92 37.48
CA TRP A 1094 14.12 7.28 38.89
C TRP A 1094 13.51 8.67 39.08
N LYS A 1095 12.46 8.77 39.89
CA LYS A 1095 11.83 10.05 40.23
C LYS A 1095 11.36 10.10 41.67
N GLN A 1096 11.67 11.20 42.35
CA GLN A 1096 11.09 11.49 43.66
C GLN A 1096 9.83 12.35 43.49
N ALA A 1097 8.71 11.90 44.07
CA ALA A 1097 7.44 12.60 44.08
C ALA A 1097 6.86 12.58 45.51
N GLY A 1098 6.51 13.74 46.06
CA GLY A 1098 5.98 13.84 47.44
C GLY A 1098 6.92 13.28 48.52
N GLY A 1099 8.24 13.39 48.32
CA GLY A 1099 9.27 12.84 49.22
C GLY A 1099 9.53 11.33 49.07
N THR A 1100 8.76 10.63 48.24
CA THR A 1100 8.89 9.19 48.01
C THR A 1100 9.56 8.91 46.66
N TRP A 1101 10.45 7.91 46.61
CA TRP A 1101 11.09 7.48 45.37
C TRP A 1101 10.25 6.46 44.62
N TYR A 1102 10.18 6.64 43.30
CA TYR A 1102 9.52 5.78 42.33
C TYR A 1102 10.49 5.48 41.18
N PHE A 1103 10.23 4.40 40.46
CA PHE A 1103 10.91 4.08 39.21
C PHE A 1103 9.89 3.83 38.11
N PHE A 1104 10.12 4.40 36.94
CA PHE A 1104 9.32 4.23 35.75
C PHE A 1104 10.17 3.54 34.69
N ASP A 1105 9.66 2.49 34.06
CA ASP A 1105 10.40 1.78 33.01
C ASP A 1105 10.50 2.62 31.71
N PRO A 1106 11.22 2.17 30.66
CA PRO A 1106 11.32 2.93 29.41
C PRO A 1106 9.97 3.21 28.71
N SER A 1107 8.91 2.47 29.03
CA SER A 1107 7.54 2.74 28.55
C SER A 1107 6.81 3.80 29.39
N GLY A 1108 7.42 4.25 30.49
CA GLY A 1108 6.85 5.20 31.45
C GLY A 1108 5.95 4.56 32.51
N ALA A 1109 5.81 3.23 32.52
CA ALA A 1109 4.99 2.54 33.50
C ALA A 1109 5.70 2.47 34.86
N MET A 1110 4.98 2.80 35.92
CA MET A 1110 5.46 2.78 37.30
C MET A 1110 5.74 1.35 37.77
N ALA A 1111 6.95 1.09 38.25
CA ALA A 1111 7.36 -0.20 38.77
C ALA A 1111 6.61 -0.60 40.06
N GLN A 1112 6.30 -1.89 40.16
CA GLN A 1112 5.74 -2.54 41.35
C GLN A 1112 6.40 -3.91 41.55
N GLY A 1113 6.62 -4.31 42.80
CA GLY A 1113 7.31 -5.55 43.17
C GLY A 1113 8.82 -5.47 42.99
N TRP A 1114 9.47 -6.64 42.87
CA TRP A 1114 10.91 -6.75 42.65
C TRP A 1114 11.32 -6.22 41.27
N ARG A 1115 12.38 -5.42 41.21
CA ARG A 1115 13.01 -4.94 39.97
C ARG A 1115 14.52 -4.94 40.09
N HIS A 1116 15.18 -5.34 39.01
CA HIS A 1116 16.64 -5.27 38.88
C HIS A 1116 16.98 -4.06 38.02
N ILE A 1117 17.67 -3.07 38.60
CA ILE A 1117 17.93 -1.76 38.00
C ILE A 1117 19.41 -1.45 38.23
N ASP A 1118 20.14 -1.17 37.15
CA ASP A 1118 21.57 -0.82 37.17
C ASP A 1118 22.47 -1.77 37.99
N GLY A 1119 22.14 -3.07 37.98
CA GLY A 1119 22.92 -4.11 38.66
C GLY A 1119 22.46 -4.46 40.08
N ASP A 1120 21.56 -3.67 40.67
CA ASP A 1120 21.05 -3.86 42.03
C ASP A 1120 19.56 -4.22 42.06
N TRP A 1121 19.14 -4.93 43.10
CA TRP A 1121 17.73 -5.29 43.31
C TRP A 1121 17.03 -4.26 44.20
N TYR A 1122 15.84 -3.87 43.78
CA TYR A 1122 14.93 -2.97 44.49
C TYR A 1122 13.56 -3.61 44.63
N TYR A 1123 12.82 -3.20 45.65
CA TYR A 1123 11.41 -3.57 45.80
C TYR A 1123 10.54 -2.32 45.87
N PHE A 1124 9.51 -2.29 45.03
CA PHE A 1124 8.51 -1.24 45.01
C PHE A 1124 7.18 -1.77 45.56
N GLY A 1125 6.59 -1.07 46.52
CA GLY A 1125 5.31 -1.48 47.09
C GLY A 1125 4.15 -1.44 46.08
N PRO A 1126 2.95 -1.89 46.47
CA PRO A 1126 1.75 -1.80 45.61
C PRO A 1126 1.40 -0.36 45.19
N ALA A 1127 1.81 0.65 45.94
CA ALA A 1127 1.65 2.05 45.56
C ALA A 1127 2.83 2.59 44.72
N GLY A 1128 3.78 1.74 44.31
CA GLY A 1128 4.98 2.09 43.56
C GLY A 1128 6.10 2.72 44.37
N ASN A 1129 5.91 2.88 45.68
CA ASN A 1129 6.91 3.47 46.55
C ASN A 1129 8.10 2.53 46.78
N MET A 1130 9.31 3.02 46.56
CA MET A 1130 10.54 2.29 46.84
C MET A 1130 10.66 1.98 48.34
N TYR A 1131 11.00 0.74 48.67
CA TYR A 1131 11.20 0.31 50.05
C TYR A 1131 12.62 0.61 50.54
N THR A 1132 12.75 1.05 51.79
CA THR A 1132 14.02 1.24 52.51
C THR A 1132 13.93 0.62 53.91
N GLY A 1133 15.07 0.29 54.51
CA GLY A 1133 15.15 -0.33 55.84
C GLY A 1133 14.65 -1.77 55.89
N SER A 1134 14.22 -2.21 57.07
CA SER A 1134 13.66 -3.55 57.28
C SER A 1134 12.19 -3.60 56.84
N ARG A 1135 11.85 -4.56 55.97
CA ARG A 1135 10.50 -4.75 55.41
C ARG A 1135 10.13 -6.22 55.32
N GLN A 1136 8.87 -6.53 55.59
CA GLN A 1136 8.29 -7.86 55.34
C GLN A 1136 7.66 -7.90 53.95
N ILE A 1137 8.08 -8.87 53.14
CA ILE A 1137 7.56 -9.14 51.78
C ILE A 1137 7.31 -10.65 51.70
N ASP A 1138 6.07 -11.05 51.40
CA ASP A 1138 5.64 -12.45 51.30
C ASP A 1138 6.07 -13.33 52.50
N GLY A 1139 5.97 -12.78 53.71
CA GLY A 1139 6.29 -13.47 54.96
C GLY A 1139 7.79 -13.57 55.29
N ARG A 1140 8.67 -12.99 54.47
CA ARG A 1140 10.13 -12.91 54.72
C ARG A 1140 10.57 -11.48 54.99
N THR A 1141 11.54 -11.31 55.88
CA THR A 1141 12.14 -10.00 56.18
C THR A 1141 13.32 -9.74 55.25
N TYR A 1142 13.27 -8.63 54.51
CA TYR A 1142 14.35 -8.12 53.67
C TYR A 1142 14.87 -6.80 54.23
N TYR A 1143 16.15 -6.53 53.99
CA TYR A 1143 16.81 -5.29 54.40
C TYR A 1143 17.24 -4.51 53.16
N PHE A 1144 16.86 -3.24 53.12
CA PHE A 1144 17.23 -2.30 52.07
C PHE A 1144 18.02 -1.15 52.68
N ASP A 1145 19.07 -0.70 52.01
CA ASP A 1145 19.84 0.46 52.45
C ASP A 1145 19.05 1.79 52.25
N PRO A 1146 19.58 2.96 52.68
CA PRO A 1146 18.89 4.24 52.48
C PRO A 1146 18.64 4.63 51.02
N SER A 1147 19.38 4.04 50.07
CA SER A 1147 19.18 4.22 48.63
C SER A 1147 18.16 3.23 48.04
N GLY A 1148 17.65 2.29 48.85
CA GLY A 1148 16.65 1.29 48.46
C GLY A 1148 17.22 -0.01 47.89
N LYS A 1149 18.55 -0.15 47.85
CA LYS A 1149 19.21 -1.36 47.35
C LYS A 1149 19.02 -2.50 48.34
N TRP A 1150 18.62 -3.66 47.85
CA TRP A 1150 18.55 -4.87 48.65
C TRP A 1150 19.95 -5.30 49.08
N ILE A 1151 20.12 -5.52 50.38
CA ILE A 1151 21.36 -6.02 50.98
C ILE A 1151 21.09 -7.37 51.65
N VAL A 1152 22.07 -8.27 51.50
CA VAL A 1152 22.02 -9.64 52.01
C VAL A 1152 22.33 -9.69 53.49
#